data_AF-A0A9P1D7U1-F1
#
_entry.id   AF-A0A9P1D7U1-F1
#
_cell.length_a   1.000
_cell.length_b   1.000
_cell.length_c   1.000
_cell.angle_alpha   90.00
_cell.angle_beta   90.00
_cell.angle_gamma   90.00
#
_symmetry.space_group_name_H-M   'P 1'
#
loop_
_entity.id
_entity.type
_entity.pdbx_description
1 polymer ?
#
loop_
_entity_poly.entity_id
_entity_poly.type
_entity_poly.pdbx_seq_one_letter_code
_entity_poly.pdbx_strand_id
1 'polypeptide(L)'
;MFIATQSNSRETAGDAIFNAIFEATPSLQTLFKSPRPVMALKFCSALVGLINAAPKPGALKTAVETIGFQHLDVEVTAPRMDVFREAILELFEQEVGPKFTTKARFGFQILLNYTGGALIFIRREYASRIRIIQNSWKSANTKAAGITDVREVMASPKKEKGANSDKWEDESEADVDLELAEMTKTTEGMMVPNSFNDMFLFNAAVMGLSNNDWMILILDQLDAIALNVANPYRLQEECDVLALVLSRYQGSFVLSEFKAVVLASLRSLVSTEWDSDHEVAWNWLWQNVERLLKQLLGKPPVHEKALTEVLTRLPEESMTQLRQEFFLNFFRLAPTGQDFFKQSLTRLYFIADKIIELCSEIYRQPRAMVEDISGLGLRHVGYAIPAELFAPFVSSAVKVFSTVTTNETAIAGFTWAMQLVSKILVRAISEGSTVVMKAISTNDEISMKKAMATSARGKRAQELLNISVGAQSISPFYWSIRSGNLNSARAILQDLLTIRADRDVYYYACDDLFVRHPDVVKYLMTDVPALLQTLFNGLVWRSRWISKGLRRVNYYVKHLVQDLDGQPSETLSWLEDYGDPNLISHETVVMVTDILWEGIKFRFLRRKIFFLWSICLYLVSQSILSALERTEGIQAAIFVCRTLIYATAVPKLLYDQVKLVCEDCKTGYMNRACRIPIPQSLLEWQGGGSLILLWLLIVMCSLEPFYWCMAAGTEELFSDTCEQGQEFKRIYSTFSCLAMMLYWSLLLSMSVFHMPFGGYFFLWLMLWCYPEGFLWMLFCCDMLSPHLHRNLVLAA
;
A
#
# COMPACT_ATOMS: atom_id res chain seq x y z
N MET A 1 -21.41 14.10 28.07
CA MET A 1 -20.69 13.71 29.32
C MET A 1 -21.69 13.19 30.34
N PHE A 2 -22.66 13.97 30.84
CA PHE A 2 -23.59 13.55 31.90
C PHE A 2 -24.46 12.31 31.59
N ILE A 3 -25.08 12.21 30.40
CA ILE A 3 -25.83 11.01 29.97
C ILE A 3 -24.88 9.80 29.89
N ALA A 4 -23.67 9.99 29.33
CA ALA A 4 -22.64 8.94 29.29
C ALA A 4 -22.09 8.57 30.68
N THR A 5 -22.11 9.47 31.66
CA THR A 5 -21.74 9.19 33.06
C THR A 5 -22.84 8.44 33.80
N GLN A 6 -24.12 8.65 33.46
CA GLN A 6 -25.24 7.90 34.04
C GLN A 6 -25.49 6.56 33.34
N SER A 7 -25.21 6.44 32.04
CA SER A 7 -25.49 5.23 31.25
C SER A 7 -24.38 4.18 31.30
N ASN A 8 -23.32 4.37 32.11
CA ASN A 8 -22.12 3.52 32.26
C ASN A 8 -21.35 3.19 30.96
N SER A 9 -21.86 3.56 29.78
CA SER A 9 -21.23 3.40 28.47
C SER A 9 -21.68 4.50 27.52
N ARG A 10 -20.73 5.01 26.71
CA ARG A 10 -20.96 6.01 25.65
C ARG A 10 -21.84 5.46 24.52
N GLU A 11 -21.83 4.15 24.31
CA GLU A 11 -22.65 3.47 23.30
C GLU A 11 -24.12 3.49 23.70
N THR A 12 -24.41 3.21 24.97
CA THR A 12 -25.78 3.25 25.53
C THR A 12 -26.39 4.65 25.47
N ALA A 13 -25.61 5.69 25.77
CA ALA A 13 -26.06 7.07 25.64
C ALA A 13 -26.41 7.40 24.17
N GLY A 14 -25.64 6.86 23.24
CA GLY A 14 -25.87 7.03 21.82
C GLY A 14 -27.12 6.34 21.31
N ASP A 15 -27.33 5.10 21.74
CA ASP A 15 -28.53 4.35 21.40
C ASP A 15 -29.78 5.02 22.00
N ALA A 16 -29.72 5.55 23.22
CA ALA A 16 -30.81 6.31 23.81
C ALA A 16 -31.16 7.57 22.99
N ILE A 17 -30.14 8.34 22.58
CA ILE A 17 -30.32 9.55 21.74
C ILE A 17 -30.99 9.23 20.41
N PHE A 18 -30.47 8.24 19.68
CA PHE A 18 -31.01 7.94 18.36
C PHE A 18 -32.33 7.18 18.42
N ASN A 19 -32.57 6.35 19.44
CA ASN A 19 -33.88 5.74 19.64
C ASN A 19 -34.95 6.83 19.88
N ALA A 20 -34.70 7.79 20.77
CA ALA A 20 -35.62 8.89 21.01
C ALA A 20 -35.91 9.71 19.74
N ILE A 21 -34.88 10.06 18.96
CA ILE A 21 -35.06 10.80 17.70
C ILE A 21 -35.84 9.96 16.67
N PHE A 22 -35.55 8.67 16.55
CA PHE A 22 -36.15 7.80 15.53
C PHE A 22 -37.56 7.35 15.88
N GLU A 23 -37.90 7.29 17.16
CA GLU A 23 -39.28 7.12 17.63
C GLU A 23 -40.09 8.39 17.38
N ALA A 24 -39.54 9.56 17.72
CA ALA A 24 -40.22 10.84 17.49
C ALA A 24 -40.37 11.19 16.00
N THR A 25 -39.42 10.81 15.15
CA THR A 25 -39.51 11.01 13.70
C THR A 25 -38.83 9.87 12.93
N PRO A 26 -39.58 8.81 12.56
CA PRO A 26 -39.04 7.70 11.79
C PRO A 26 -38.47 8.10 10.43
N SER A 27 -39.00 9.16 9.80
CA SER A 27 -38.55 9.63 8.50
C SER A 27 -37.10 10.15 8.51
N LEU A 28 -36.58 10.58 9.67
CA LEU A 28 -35.19 11.01 9.80
C LEU A 28 -34.20 9.85 9.70
N GLN A 29 -34.61 8.60 9.95
CA GLN A 29 -33.71 7.42 9.91
C GLN A 29 -32.95 7.32 8.58
N THR A 30 -33.60 7.68 7.47
CA THR A 30 -33.02 7.63 6.12
C THR A 30 -31.84 8.59 5.92
N LEU A 31 -31.73 9.64 6.73
CA LEU A 31 -30.66 10.62 6.68
C LEU A 31 -29.40 10.15 7.42
N PHE A 32 -29.51 9.14 8.27
CA PHE A 32 -28.41 8.64 9.10
C PHE A 32 -27.76 7.40 8.48
N LYS A 33 -26.73 7.64 7.65
CA LYS A 33 -25.98 6.59 6.94
C LYS A 33 -24.81 5.99 7.75
N SER A 34 -24.44 6.62 8.86
CA SER A 34 -23.34 6.18 9.71
C SER A 34 -23.84 5.30 10.87
N PRO A 35 -22.99 4.42 11.44
CA PRO A 35 -23.37 3.64 12.62
C PRO A 35 -23.76 4.53 13.81
N ARG A 36 -24.82 4.15 14.53
CA ARG A 36 -25.38 4.90 15.68
C ARG A 36 -24.32 5.31 16.73
N PRO A 37 -23.39 4.43 17.16
CA PRO A 37 -22.38 4.81 18.16
C PRO A 37 -21.44 5.93 17.69
N VAL A 38 -21.12 5.97 16.39
CA VAL A 38 -20.25 7.01 15.82
C VAL A 38 -20.97 8.35 15.78
N MET A 39 -22.24 8.35 15.36
CA MET A 39 -23.03 9.58 15.30
C MET A 39 -23.30 10.14 16.69
N ALA A 40 -23.44 9.27 17.69
CA ALA A 40 -23.68 9.67 19.07
C ALA A 40 -22.48 10.40 19.65
N LEU A 41 -21.28 9.88 19.42
CA LEU A 41 -20.03 10.53 19.81
C LEU A 41 -19.89 11.91 19.16
N LYS A 42 -20.16 12.00 17.84
CA LYS A 42 -20.13 13.27 17.11
C LYS A 42 -21.15 14.27 17.67
N PHE A 43 -22.39 13.83 17.89
CA PHE A 43 -23.45 14.65 18.46
C PHE A 43 -23.10 15.15 19.86
N CYS A 44 -22.66 14.27 20.75
CA CYS A 44 -22.27 14.64 22.11
C CYS A 44 -21.10 15.64 22.12
N SER A 45 -20.10 15.43 21.26
CA SER A 45 -18.95 16.32 21.13
C SER A 45 -19.36 17.70 20.61
N ALA A 46 -20.24 17.74 19.60
CA ALA A 46 -20.78 18.97 19.04
C ALA A 46 -21.61 19.74 20.08
N LEU A 47 -22.48 19.05 20.82
CA LEU A 47 -23.32 19.67 21.85
C LEU A 47 -22.47 20.26 22.99
N VAL A 48 -21.45 19.54 23.45
CA VAL A 48 -20.48 20.06 24.44
C VAL A 48 -19.74 21.27 23.89
N GLY A 49 -19.31 21.22 22.62
CA GLY A 49 -18.67 22.35 21.94
C GLY A 49 -19.56 23.60 21.92
N LEU A 50 -20.84 23.44 21.59
CA LEU A 50 -21.83 24.53 21.58
C LEU A 50 -22.05 25.12 22.98
N ILE A 51 -22.21 24.27 24.00
CA ILE A 51 -22.39 24.73 25.39
C ILE A 51 -21.17 25.50 25.87
N ASN A 52 -19.96 24.99 25.62
CA ASN A 52 -18.72 25.66 26.01
C ASN A 52 -18.50 26.98 25.26
N ALA A 53 -19.00 27.09 24.02
CA ALA A 53 -18.91 28.30 23.22
C ALA A 53 -20.02 29.32 23.56
N ALA A 54 -21.12 28.90 24.16
CA ALA A 54 -22.29 29.75 24.44
C ALA A 54 -21.99 31.07 25.18
N PRO A 55 -21.04 31.13 26.15
CA PRO A 55 -20.69 32.39 26.81
C PRO A 55 -20.01 33.43 25.91
N LYS A 56 -19.52 33.03 24.72
CA LYS A 56 -18.73 33.87 23.81
C LYS A 56 -19.41 33.94 22.44
N PRO A 57 -20.14 35.02 22.10
CA PRO A 57 -20.94 35.11 20.87
C PRO A 57 -20.16 34.81 19.59
N GLY A 58 -18.92 35.31 19.47
CA GLY A 58 -18.07 35.04 18.31
C GLY A 58 -17.68 33.55 18.19
N ALA A 59 -17.33 32.90 19.31
CA ALA A 59 -16.99 31.49 19.32
C ALA A 59 -18.21 30.60 19.04
N LEU A 60 -19.37 30.96 19.59
CA LEU A 60 -20.63 30.26 19.34
C LEU A 60 -21.02 30.37 17.86
N LYS A 61 -20.89 31.56 17.26
CA LYS A 61 -21.12 31.78 15.82
C LYS A 61 -20.24 30.84 15.00
N THR A 62 -18.93 30.83 15.22
CA THR A 62 -18.00 29.95 14.48
C THR A 62 -18.34 28.47 14.66
N ALA A 63 -18.68 28.05 15.87
CA ALA A 63 -19.05 26.66 16.16
C ALA A 63 -20.33 26.25 15.40
N VAL A 64 -21.37 27.09 15.45
CA VAL A 64 -22.64 26.86 14.75
C VAL A 64 -22.47 26.91 13.23
N GLU A 65 -21.70 27.87 12.71
CA GLU A 65 -21.38 27.96 11.28
C GLU A 65 -20.71 26.69 10.79
N THR A 66 -19.76 26.17 11.55
CA THR A 66 -19.09 24.91 11.19
C THR A 66 -20.06 23.75 11.11
N ILE A 67 -20.95 23.61 12.09
CA ILE A 67 -21.99 22.56 12.04
C ILE A 67 -22.91 22.79 10.84
N GLY A 68 -23.25 24.04 10.52
CA GLY A 68 -24.01 24.42 9.32
C GLY A 68 -23.39 23.94 8.04
N PHE A 69 -22.11 24.23 7.83
CA PHE A 69 -21.38 23.79 6.65
C PHE A 69 -21.29 22.25 6.56
N GLN A 70 -21.12 21.55 7.70
CA GLN A 70 -21.14 20.08 7.74
C GLN A 70 -22.50 19.45 7.40
N HIS A 71 -23.60 20.20 7.55
CA HIS A 71 -24.96 19.73 7.27
C HIS A 71 -25.49 20.21 5.92
N LEU A 72 -24.66 20.76 5.03
CA LEU A 72 -25.10 21.26 3.72
C LEU A 72 -25.76 20.20 2.86
N ASP A 73 -25.29 18.96 2.92
CA ASP A 73 -25.84 17.84 2.16
C ASP A 73 -27.06 17.20 2.81
N VAL A 74 -27.37 17.58 4.06
CA VAL A 74 -28.52 17.08 4.82
C VAL A 74 -29.65 18.10 4.72
N GLU A 75 -30.83 17.64 4.34
CA GLU A 75 -32.01 18.50 4.24
C GLU A 75 -32.54 18.84 5.64
N VAL A 76 -32.01 19.92 6.21
CA VAL A 76 -32.46 20.50 7.48
C VAL A 76 -33.56 21.51 7.19
N THR A 77 -34.78 21.25 7.69
CA THR A 77 -35.95 22.12 7.55
C THR A 77 -36.46 22.55 8.92
N ALA A 78 -37.21 23.66 8.99
CA ALA A 78 -37.78 24.13 10.26
C ALA A 78 -38.63 23.04 10.96
N PRO A 79 -39.54 22.32 10.28
CA PRO A 79 -40.32 21.25 10.92
C PRO A 79 -39.45 20.11 11.46
N ARG A 80 -38.40 19.71 10.73
CA ARG A 80 -37.47 18.66 11.20
C ARG A 80 -36.67 19.12 12.42
N MET A 81 -36.26 20.39 12.45
CA MET A 81 -35.56 20.97 13.60
C MET A 81 -36.45 21.06 14.84
N ASP A 82 -37.73 21.39 14.67
CA ASP A 82 -38.68 21.43 15.78
C ASP A 82 -38.82 20.05 16.44
N VAL A 83 -39.06 19.00 15.65
CA VAL A 83 -39.22 17.65 16.22
C VAL A 83 -37.89 17.13 16.80
N PHE A 84 -36.78 17.38 16.13
CA PHE A 84 -35.46 17.03 16.64
C PHE A 84 -35.18 17.70 18.00
N ARG A 85 -35.47 19.00 18.12
CA ARG A 85 -35.30 19.75 19.38
C ARG A 85 -36.16 19.15 20.50
N GLU A 86 -37.44 18.92 20.25
CA GLU A 86 -38.33 18.37 21.29
C GLU A 86 -37.90 16.97 21.71
N ALA A 87 -37.54 16.09 20.78
CA ALA A 87 -37.06 14.74 21.11
C ALA A 87 -35.80 14.77 21.99
N ILE A 88 -34.86 15.68 21.71
CA ILE A 88 -33.67 15.88 22.55
C ILE A 88 -34.06 16.42 23.93
N LEU A 89 -34.91 17.46 24.01
CA LEU A 89 -35.31 18.03 25.29
C LEU A 89 -36.07 17.03 26.17
N GLU A 90 -36.96 16.22 25.58
CA GLU A 90 -37.67 15.13 26.26
C GLU A 90 -36.71 14.05 26.77
N LEU A 91 -35.73 13.64 25.95
CA LEU A 91 -34.70 12.71 26.38
C LEU A 91 -33.90 13.26 27.58
N PHE A 92 -33.49 14.52 27.52
CA PHE A 92 -32.80 15.15 28.65
C PHE A 92 -33.68 15.19 29.90
N GLU A 93 -34.98 15.45 29.76
CA GLU A 93 -35.91 15.43 30.89
C GLU A 93 -36.09 14.04 31.49
N GLN A 94 -36.15 12.99 30.67
CA GLN A 94 -36.26 11.59 31.10
C GLN A 94 -34.98 11.10 31.80
N GLU A 95 -33.81 11.34 31.19
CA GLU A 95 -32.53 10.80 31.66
C GLU A 95 -31.96 11.60 32.84
N VAL A 96 -32.05 12.93 32.79
CA VAL A 96 -31.47 13.81 33.81
C VAL A 96 -32.47 14.08 34.96
N GLY A 97 -33.77 13.91 34.69
CA GLY A 97 -34.82 14.02 35.70
C GLY A 97 -34.83 15.37 36.42
N PRO A 98 -34.95 15.42 37.76
CA PRO A 98 -35.07 16.66 38.52
C PRO A 98 -33.89 17.64 38.38
N LYS A 99 -32.72 17.16 37.93
CA LYS A 99 -31.54 18.03 37.71
C LYS A 99 -31.68 18.89 36.45
N PHE A 100 -32.56 18.52 35.52
CA PHE A 100 -32.86 19.31 34.32
C PHE A 100 -33.94 20.34 34.63
N THR A 101 -33.54 21.37 35.37
CA THR A 101 -34.46 22.45 35.79
C THR A 101 -35.13 23.11 34.58
N THR A 102 -36.30 23.74 34.80
CA THR A 102 -37.02 24.48 33.75
C THR A 102 -36.15 25.55 33.08
N LYS A 103 -35.23 26.17 33.84
CA LYS A 103 -34.25 27.14 33.31
C LYS A 103 -33.23 26.47 32.38
N ALA A 104 -32.75 25.28 32.74
CA ALA A 104 -31.85 24.49 31.89
C ALA A 104 -32.56 24.05 30.60
N ARG A 105 -33.80 23.55 30.69
CA ARG A 105 -34.63 23.20 29.53
C ARG A 105 -34.77 24.38 28.57
N PHE A 106 -35.14 25.55 29.09
CA PHE A 106 -35.27 26.77 28.29
C PHE A 106 -33.95 27.22 27.64
N GLY A 107 -32.83 27.16 28.37
CA GLY A 107 -31.52 27.49 27.83
C GLY A 107 -31.10 26.57 26.67
N PHE A 108 -31.31 25.26 26.82
CA PHE A 108 -31.08 24.29 25.74
C PHE A 108 -32.00 24.52 24.55
N GLN A 109 -33.27 24.84 24.78
CA GLN A 109 -34.22 25.15 23.72
C GLN A 109 -33.75 26.34 22.86
N ILE A 110 -33.29 27.42 23.49
CA ILE A 110 -32.73 28.59 22.78
C ILE A 110 -31.49 28.20 21.98
N LEU A 111 -30.55 27.46 22.59
CA LEU A 111 -29.31 27.06 21.93
C LEU A 111 -29.59 26.19 20.69
N LEU A 112 -30.51 25.23 20.80
CA LEU A 112 -30.91 24.36 19.69
C LEU A 112 -31.68 25.12 18.62
N ASN A 113 -32.54 26.08 18.97
CA ASN A 113 -33.22 26.96 18.02
C ASN A 113 -32.24 27.84 17.24
N TYR A 114 -31.29 28.48 17.93
CA TYR A 114 -30.26 29.28 17.28
C TYR A 114 -29.41 28.42 16.33
N THR A 115 -29.00 27.24 16.79
CA THR A 115 -28.24 26.29 15.97
C THR A 115 -29.04 25.88 14.74
N GLY A 116 -30.27 25.39 14.90
CA GLY A 116 -31.14 24.96 13.81
C GLY A 116 -31.45 26.06 12.80
N GLY A 117 -31.75 27.28 13.28
CA GLY A 117 -31.98 28.44 12.42
C GLY A 117 -30.74 28.80 11.60
N ALA A 118 -29.55 28.72 12.19
CA ALA A 118 -28.30 28.94 11.48
C ALA A 118 -28.00 27.84 10.45
N LEU A 119 -28.28 26.55 10.74
CA LEU A 119 -28.14 25.47 9.74
C LEU A 119 -29.01 25.75 8.50
N ILE A 120 -30.27 26.15 8.72
CA ILE A 120 -31.21 26.49 7.65
C ILE A 120 -30.71 27.70 6.85
N PHE A 121 -30.26 28.76 7.54
CA PHE A 121 -29.69 29.95 6.90
C PHE A 121 -28.48 29.59 6.05
N ILE A 122 -27.52 28.84 6.59
CA ILE A 122 -26.28 28.47 5.90
C ILE A 122 -26.56 27.63 4.66
N ARG A 123 -27.48 26.68 4.76
CA ARG A 123 -27.92 25.89 3.61
C ARG A 123 -28.57 26.76 2.53
N ARG A 124 -29.46 27.68 2.93
CA ARG A 124 -30.14 28.57 1.97
C ARG A 124 -29.16 29.50 1.25
N GLU A 125 -28.23 30.11 1.99
CA GLU A 125 -27.36 31.16 1.46
C GLU A 125 -26.09 30.63 0.78
N TYR A 126 -25.49 29.55 1.30
CA TYR A 126 -24.16 29.09 0.87
C TYR A 126 -24.14 27.78 0.10
N ALA A 127 -25.17 26.93 0.18
CA ALA A 127 -25.17 25.63 -0.51
C ALA A 127 -25.04 25.78 -2.03
N SER A 128 -25.72 26.77 -2.62
CA SER A 128 -25.63 27.04 -4.06
C SER A 128 -24.20 27.39 -4.46
N ARG A 129 -23.57 28.34 -3.76
CA ARG A 129 -22.19 28.79 -4.03
C ARG A 129 -21.17 27.65 -3.93
N ILE A 130 -21.29 26.84 -2.88
CA ILE A 130 -20.39 25.70 -2.65
C ILE A 130 -20.52 24.66 -3.77
N ARG A 131 -21.76 24.34 -4.18
CA ARG A 131 -22.00 23.43 -5.31
C ARG A 131 -21.44 23.98 -6.61
N ILE A 132 -21.63 25.28 -6.88
CA ILE A 132 -21.08 25.94 -8.06
C ILE A 132 -19.56 25.83 -8.07
N ILE A 133 -18.88 26.13 -6.96
CA ILE A 133 -17.41 26.02 -6.83
C ILE A 133 -16.96 24.57 -7.10
N GLN A 134 -17.54 23.60 -6.41
CA GLN A 134 -17.12 22.20 -6.53
C GLN A 134 -17.38 21.63 -7.93
N ASN A 135 -18.54 21.94 -8.53
CA ASN A 135 -18.90 21.48 -9.87
C ASN A 135 -18.05 22.15 -10.94
N SER A 136 -17.92 23.47 -10.92
CA SER A 136 -17.08 24.20 -11.89
C SER A 136 -15.60 23.83 -11.76
N TRP A 137 -15.10 23.59 -10.54
CA TRP A 137 -13.75 23.07 -10.31
C TRP A 137 -13.57 21.66 -10.89
N LYS A 138 -14.54 20.78 -10.69
CA LYS A 138 -14.54 19.44 -11.29
C LYS A 138 -14.58 19.51 -12.82
N SER A 139 -15.45 20.34 -13.39
CA SER A 139 -15.56 20.54 -14.85
C SER A 139 -14.26 21.06 -15.45
N ALA A 140 -13.60 22.04 -14.79
CA ALA A 140 -12.32 22.59 -15.21
C ALA A 140 -11.19 21.54 -15.22
N ASN A 141 -11.21 20.58 -14.29
CA ASN A 141 -10.22 19.50 -14.20
C ASN A 141 -10.59 18.25 -15.02
N THR A 142 -11.85 18.06 -15.42
CA THR A 142 -12.28 16.89 -16.23
C THR A 142 -11.90 17.06 -17.70
N LYS A 143 -11.92 18.29 -18.24
CA LYS A 143 -11.46 18.58 -19.61
C LYS A 143 -9.96 18.30 -19.83
N ALA A 144 -9.18 18.27 -18.75
CA ALA A 144 -7.77 17.87 -18.75
C ALA A 144 -7.57 16.34 -18.93
N ALA A 145 -8.54 15.53 -18.50
CA ALA A 145 -8.42 14.07 -18.41
C ALA A 145 -8.84 13.32 -19.69
N GLY A 146 -9.33 14.02 -20.73
CA GLY A 146 -9.74 13.40 -21.99
C GLY A 146 -10.98 12.48 -21.90
N ILE A 147 -11.68 12.44 -20.78
CA ILE A 147 -12.89 11.62 -20.59
C ILE A 147 -14.12 12.49 -20.85
N THR A 148 -14.59 12.53 -22.10
CA THR A 148 -15.97 12.91 -22.40
C THR A 148 -16.88 11.72 -22.09
N ASP A 149 -17.56 11.75 -20.96
CA ASP A 149 -18.62 10.78 -20.65
C ASP A 149 -19.88 11.13 -21.48
N VAL A 150 -20.12 10.38 -22.55
CA VAL A 150 -21.16 10.63 -23.57
C VAL A 150 -22.57 10.26 -23.08
N ARG A 151 -22.83 10.17 -21.76
CA ARG A 151 -24.06 9.51 -21.29
C ARG A 151 -25.22 10.34 -20.78
N GLU A 152 -25.13 11.67 -20.66
CA GLU A 152 -26.27 12.47 -20.19
C GLU A 152 -26.45 13.82 -20.90
N VAL A 153 -26.59 13.85 -22.23
CA VAL A 153 -27.31 14.96 -22.90
C VAL A 153 -28.10 14.43 -24.09
N MET A 154 -29.22 13.75 -23.83
CA MET A 154 -30.29 13.63 -24.82
C MET A 154 -31.64 13.81 -24.13
N ALA A 155 -32.07 15.06 -23.99
CA ALA A 155 -33.48 15.43 -24.01
C ALA A 155 -33.63 16.96 -24.05
N SER A 156 -33.60 17.54 -25.25
CA SER A 156 -34.61 18.52 -25.71
C SER A 156 -34.34 18.97 -27.15
N PRO A 157 -35.39 19.29 -27.93
CA PRO A 157 -35.32 19.37 -29.39
C PRO A 157 -34.83 20.73 -29.89
N LYS A 158 -34.01 20.67 -30.94
CA LYS A 158 -33.59 21.83 -31.75
C LYS A 158 -34.82 22.54 -32.31
N LYS A 159 -34.95 23.84 -32.04
CA LYS A 159 -35.70 24.77 -32.90
C LYS A 159 -34.70 25.39 -33.87
N GLU A 160 -34.83 25.04 -35.15
CA GLU A 160 -34.25 25.77 -36.26
C GLU A 160 -34.78 27.20 -36.26
N LYS A 161 -33.89 28.19 -36.34
CA LYS A 161 -34.23 29.54 -36.78
C LYS A 161 -33.69 29.71 -38.19
N GLY A 162 -34.62 29.85 -39.13
CA GLY A 162 -34.37 30.40 -40.44
C GLY A 162 -33.95 31.87 -40.35
N ALA A 163 -33.11 32.25 -41.29
CA ALA A 163 -32.68 33.61 -41.54
C ALA A 163 -33.88 34.49 -41.94
N ASN A 164 -33.95 35.71 -41.38
CA ASN A 164 -34.15 36.89 -42.23
C ASN A 164 -33.66 38.14 -41.51
N SER A 165 -33.13 39.05 -42.32
CA SER A 165 -32.65 40.39 -42.00
C SER A 165 -33.73 41.26 -41.35
N ASP A 166 -33.33 42.19 -40.49
CA ASP A 166 -33.49 43.62 -40.80
C ASP A 166 -32.70 44.51 -39.82
N LYS A 167 -31.97 45.45 -40.43
CA LYS A 167 -31.17 46.52 -39.83
C LYS A 167 -32.08 47.56 -39.16
N TRP A 168 -31.73 47.99 -37.95
CA TRP A 168 -31.89 49.37 -37.48
C TRP A 168 -30.59 49.78 -36.75
N GLU A 169 -29.98 50.86 -37.22
CA GLU A 169 -28.77 51.52 -36.70
C GLU A 169 -29.16 52.57 -35.65
N ASP A 170 -28.41 52.64 -34.53
CA ASP A 170 -27.70 53.83 -34.01
C ASP A 170 -27.16 53.51 -32.59
N GLU A 171 -25.83 53.48 -32.42
CA GLU A 171 -25.01 54.52 -31.75
C GLU A 171 -25.37 54.66 -30.25
N SER A 172 -24.53 54.38 -29.26
CA SER A 172 -23.11 54.72 -29.09
C SER A 172 -22.53 53.98 -27.88
N GLU A 173 -21.35 53.35 -27.99
CA GLU A 173 -20.34 53.20 -26.92
C GLU A 173 -19.16 52.40 -27.51
N ALA A 174 -18.43 53.03 -28.43
CA ALA A 174 -17.19 52.51 -28.99
C ALA A 174 -16.03 53.34 -28.41
N ASP A 175 -15.45 52.88 -27.31
CA ASP A 175 -14.08 53.29 -26.92
C ASP A 175 -13.35 52.31 -25.97
N VAL A 176 -13.79 51.04 -25.89
CA VAL A 176 -13.08 50.00 -25.09
C VAL A 176 -12.61 48.80 -25.95
N ASP A 177 -13.09 48.67 -27.19
CA ASP A 177 -12.82 47.48 -28.02
C ASP A 177 -11.62 47.60 -28.99
N LEU A 178 -10.95 48.76 -29.04
CA LEU A 178 -9.86 48.99 -30.00
C LEU A 178 -8.47 48.51 -29.54
N GLU A 179 -8.24 48.30 -28.23
CA GLU A 179 -6.99 47.69 -27.74
C GLU A 179 -7.01 46.15 -27.78
N LEU A 180 -8.19 45.50 -27.84
CA LEU A 180 -8.30 44.04 -27.94
C LEU A 180 -8.09 43.51 -29.36
N ALA A 181 -8.31 44.35 -30.38
CA ALA A 181 -8.24 43.99 -31.79
C ALA A 181 -6.82 44.07 -32.39
N GLU A 182 -5.90 44.84 -31.78
CA GLU A 182 -4.50 44.89 -32.24
C GLU A 182 -3.63 43.76 -31.67
N MET A 183 -4.04 43.14 -30.55
CA MET A 183 -3.35 41.97 -29.97
C MET A 183 -3.72 40.62 -30.62
N THR A 184 -4.77 40.58 -31.43
CA THR A 184 -5.27 39.34 -32.08
C THR A 184 -4.56 38.99 -33.39
N LYS A 185 -3.60 39.81 -33.85
CA LYS A 185 -2.77 39.51 -35.05
C LYS A 185 -1.44 38.80 -34.75
N THR A 186 -1.14 38.48 -33.49
CA THR A 186 0.13 37.82 -33.10
C THR A 186 -0.02 36.39 -32.54
N THR A 187 -1.20 35.76 -32.62
CA THR A 187 -1.45 34.44 -32.02
C THR A 187 -2.04 33.41 -33.00
N GLU A 188 -1.63 33.45 -34.27
CA GLU A 188 -1.81 32.29 -35.16
C GLU A 188 -0.78 31.21 -34.83
N GLY A 189 -1.15 30.28 -33.94
CA GLY A 189 -0.39 29.05 -33.70
C GLY A 189 -0.37 28.50 -32.27
N MET A 190 -0.89 29.22 -31.27
CA MET A 190 -0.91 28.70 -29.88
C MET A 190 -2.11 27.80 -29.62
N MET A 191 -1.83 26.51 -29.39
CA MET A 191 -2.79 25.54 -28.88
C MET A 191 -3.34 26.03 -27.54
N VAL A 192 -4.65 26.26 -27.46
CA VAL A 192 -5.33 26.67 -26.23
C VAL A 192 -5.25 25.51 -25.21
N PRO A 193 -4.73 25.73 -24.00
CA PRO A 193 -4.60 24.67 -23.01
C PRO A 193 -5.96 24.08 -22.58
N ASN A 194 -5.97 22.78 -22.24
CA ASN A 194 -7.17 22.05 -21.83
C ASN A 194 -7.17 21.64 -20.34
N SER A 195 -6.07 21.85 -19.62
CA SER A 195 -5.96 21.65 -18.18
C SER A 195 -6.06 22.96 -17.41
N PHE A 196 -6.52 22.90 -16.16
CA PHE A 196 -6.59 24.09 -15.31
C PHE A 196 -5.22 24.72 -15.08
N ASN A 197 -4.21 23.91 -14.73
CA ASN A 197 -2.86 24.41 -14.46
C ASN A 197 -2.24 25.07 -15.69
N ASP A 198 -2.39 24.46 -16.87
CA ASP A 198 -1.82 25.01 -18.09
C ASP A 198 -2.56 26.28 -18.53
N MET A 199 -3.89 26.32 -18.38
CA MET A 199 -4.70 27.51 -18.64
C MET A 199 -4.36 28.65 -17.67
N PHE A 200 -4.11 28.31 -16.40
CA PHE A 200 -3.69 29.27 -15.39
C PHE A 200 -2.34 29.90 -15.76
N LEU A 201 -1.35 29.09 -16.11
CA LEU A 201 -0.04 29.60 -16.53
C LEU A 201 -0.12 30.41 -17.83
N PHE A 202 -0.97 29.99 -18.78
CA PHE A 202 -1.24 30.74 -20.00
C PHE A 202 -1.85 32.11 -19.70
N ASN A 203 -2.91 32.19 -18.90
CA ASN A 203 -3.54 33.46 -18.55
C ASN A 203 -2.64 34.33 -17.66
N ALA A 204 -1.82 33.75 -16.79
CA ALA A 204 -0.79 34.48 -16.06
C ALA A 204 0.19 35.13 -17.04
N ALA A 205 0.66 34.41 -18.06
CA ALA A 205 1.55 34.96 -19.09
C ALA A 205 0.89 36.08 -19.91
N VAL A 206 -0.37 35.89 -20.32
CA VAL A 206 -1.15 36.93 -21.05
C VAL A 206 -1.31 38.20 -20.22
N MET A 207 -1.46 38.07 -18.89
CA MET A 207 -1.58 39.21 -17.97
C MET A 207 -0.22 39.82 -17.57
N GLY A 208 0.91 39.34 -18.12
CA GLY A 208 2.25 39.82 -17.76
C GLY A 208 2.77 39.32 -16.39
N LEU A 209 2.20 38.23 -15.88
CA LEU A 209 2.42 37.66 -14.55
C LEU A 209 3.16 36.30 -14.58
N SER A 210 3.71 35.89 -15.73
CA SER A 210 4.35 34.57 -15.91
C SER A 210 5.56 34.30 -15.02
N ASN A 211 6.26 35.34 -14.58
CA ASN A 211 7.53 35.24 -13.85
C ASN A 211 7.35 35.19 -12.32
N ASN A 212 6.13 34.93 -11.84
CA ASN A 212 5.78 35.01 -10.43
C ASN A 212 5.67 33.62 -9.80
N ASP A 213 6.78 33.07 -9.29
CA ASP A 213 6.83 31.74 -8.67
C ASP A 213 5.85 31.59 -7.49
N TRP A 214 5.50 32.69 -6.81
CA TRP A 214 4.53 32.69 -5.71
C TRP A 214 3.12 32.28 -6.17
N MET A 215 2.75 32.51 -7.42
CA MET A 215 1.45 32.08 -7.96
C MET A 215 1.37 30.56 -8.02
N ILE A 216 2.47 29.89 -8.37
CA ILE A 216 2.55 28.42 -8.40
C ILE A 216 2.37 27.86 -6.98
N LEU A 217 2.96 28.51 -5.96
CA LEU A 217 2.81 28.08 -4.56
C LEU A 217 1.35 28.07 -4.09
N ILE A 218 0.55 29.06 -4.52
CA ILE A 218 -0.89 29.11 -4.22
C ILE A 218 -1.67 28.13 -5.10
N LEU A 219 -1.31 28.02 -6.38
CA LEU A 219 -1.94 27.10 -7.34
C LEU A 219 -1.87 25.65 -6.84
N ASP A 220 -0.71 25.21 -6.32
CA ASP A 220 -0.52 23.89 -5.71
C ASP A 220 -1.53 23.58 -4.60
N GLN A 221 -2.02 24.61 -3.88
CA GLN A 221 -2.96 24.47 -2.77
C GLN A 221 -4.42 24.71 -3.20
N LEU A 222 -4.65 25.22 -4.41
CA LEU A 222 -5.97 25.65 -4.85
C LEU A 222 -6.96 24.50 -4.94
N ASP A 223 -6.52 23.31 -5.36
CA ASP A 223 -7.34 22.11 -5.40
C ASP A 223 -7.86 21.74 -4.00
N ALA A 224 -6.96 21.69 -3.02
CA ALA A 224 -7.32 21.43 -1.62
C ALA A 224 -8.26 22.51 -1.06
N ILE A 225 -8.05 23.78 -1.39
CA ILE A 225 -8.92 24.90 -0.98
C ILE A 225 -10.33 24.76 -1.58
N ALA A 226 -10.42 24.50 -2.89
CA ALA A 226 -11.68 24.41 -3.62
C ALA A 226 -12.51 23.19 -3.17
N LEU A 227 -11.87 22.02 -3.01
CA LEU A 227 -12.53 20.80 -2.55
C LEU A 227 -13.04 20.94 -1.10
N ASN A 228 -12.32 21.67 -0.25
CA ASN A 228 -12.63 21.82 1.16
C ASN A 228 -13.37 23.12 1.52
N VAL A 229 -13.94 23.84 0.53
CA VAL A 229 -14.71 25.08 0.78
C VAL A 229 -15.87 24.90 1.76
N ALA A 230 -16.46 23.70 1.81
CA ALA A 230 -17.54 23.34 2.72
C ALA A 230 -17.05 22.97 4.14
N ASN A 231 -15.75 22.99 4.41
CA ASN A 231 -15.20 22.64 5.72
C ASN A 231 -14.32 23.79 6.25
N PRO A 232 -14.88 24.69 7.09
CA PRO A 232 -14.16 25.86 7.58
C PRO A 232 -12.87 25.55 8.32
N TYR A 233 -12.83 24.45 9.11
CA TYR A 233 -11.61 24.06 9.81
C TYR A 233 -10.52 23.62 8.85
N ARG A 234 -10.90 22.84 7.83
CA ARG A 234 -9.96 22.37 6.81
C ARG A 234 -9.48 23.54 5.95
N LEU A 235 -10.39 24.40 5.48
CA LEU A 235 -10.03 25.60 4.74
C LEU A 235 -9.09 26.53 5.54
N GLN A 236 -9.36 26.71 6.83
CA GLN A 236 -8.47 27.48 7.70
C GLN A 236 -7.09 26.82 7.80
N GLU A 237 -7.02 25.50 7.97
CA GLU A 237 -5.75 24.78 7.99
C GLU A 237 -4.98 24.92 6.69
N GLU A 238 -5.64 24.80 5.53
CA GLU A 238 -5.00 25.05 4.23
C GLU A 238 -4.44 26.47 4.13
N CYS A 239 -5.17 27.47 4.66
CA CYS A 239 -4.70 28.85 4.72
C CYS A 239 -3.55 29.04 5.72
N ASP A 240 -3.59 28.36 6.87
CA ASP A 240 -2.53 28.38 7.89
C ASP A 240 -1.21 27.84 7.30
N VAL A 241 -1.28 26.73 6.56
CA VAL A 241 -0.14 26.11 5.86
C VAL A 241 0.32 26.99 4.69
N LEU A 242 -0.61 27.51 3.89
CA LEU A 242 -0.28 28.39 2.78
C LEU A 242 0.41 29.68 3.25
N ALA A 243 0.00 30.24 4.39
CA ALA A 243 0.68 31.39 4.99
C ALA A 243 2.13 31.08 5.38
N LEU A 244 2.42 29.87 5.87
CA LEU A 244 3.80 29.42 6.11
C LEU A 244 4.58 29.32 4.81
N VAL A 245 4.02 28.67 3.79
CA VAL A 245 4.67 28.51 2.47
C VAL A 245 4.98 29.87 1.84
N LEU A 246 4.00 30.79 1.81
CA LEU A 246 4.17 32.14 1.27
C LEU A 246 5.18 32.96 2.07
N SER A 247 5.29 32.76 3.38
CA SER A 247 6.29 33.48 4.19
C SER A 247 7.74 33.15 3.83
N ARG A 248 7.97 32.04 3.12
CA ARG A 248 9.30 31.63 2.63
C ARG A 248 9.64 32.23 1.27
N TYR A 249 8.64 32.73 0.53
CA TYR A 249 8.85 33.35 -0.76
C TYR A 249 9.63 34.67 -0.61
N GLN A 250 10.67 34.83 -1.42
CA GLN A 250 11.51 36.02 -1.44
C GLN A 250 10.95 36.99 -2.49
N GLY A 251 10.07 37.90 -2.08
CA GLY A 251 9.50 38.92 -2.95
C GLY A 251 8.17 39.47 -2.46
N SER A 252 7.63 40.44 -3.19
CA SER A 252 6.25 40.90 -3.00
C SER A 252 5.28 40.03 -3.78
N PHE A 253 4.10 39.81 -3.23
CA PHE A 253 3.01 39.13 -3.91
C PHE A 253 1.70 39.89 -3.67
N VAL A 254 0.79 39.81 -4.65
CA VAL A 254 -0.46 40.58 -4.65
C VAL A 254 -1.62 39.62 -4.84
N LEU A 255 -2.32 39.30 -3.75
CA LEU A 255 -3.39 38.28 -3.75
C LEU A 255 -4.55 38.60 -4.73
N SER A 256 -4.77 39.87 -5.08
CA SER A 256 -5.76 40.26 -6.08
C SER A 256 -5.36 39.90 -7.51
N GLU A 257 -4.06 39.83 -7.82
CA GLU A 257 -3.58 39.39 -9.13
C GLU A 257 -3.84 37.90 -9.33
N PHE A 258 -3.54 37.07 -8.31
CA PHE A 258 -3.83 35.64 -8.36
C PHE A 258 -5.33 35.39 -8.60
N LYS A 259 -6.19 36.12 -7.88
CA LYS A 259 -7.64 36.08 -8.08
C LYS A 259 -8.04 36.33 -9.54
N ALA A 260 -7.47 37.37 -10.16
CA ALA A 260 -7.78 37.74 -11.53
C ALA A 260 -7.42 36.61 -12.51
N VAL A 261 -6.24 36.00 -12.34
CA VAL A 261 -5.79 34.87 -13.17
C VAL A 261 -6.68 33.64 -12.97
N VAL A 262 -7.04 33.30 -11.73
CA VAL A 262 -7.94 32.16 -11.44
C VAL A 262 -9.30 32.35 -12.13
N LEU A 263 -9.92 33.53 -11.97
CA LEU A 263 -11.23 33.80 -12.58
C LEU A 263 -11.15 33.76 -14.12
N ALA A 264 -10.11 34.35 -14.73
CA ALA A 264 -9.92 34.27 -16.18
C ALA A 264 -9.73 32.82 -16.67
N SER A 265 -9.02 32.00 -15.90
CA SER A 265 -8.76 30.60 -16.24
C SER A 265 -9.99 29.72 -16.13
N LEU A 266 -10.80 29.93 -15.09
CA LEU A 266 -12.09 29.26 -14.95
C LEU A 266 -13.03 29.67 -16.08
N ARG A 267 -13.17 30.98 -16.35
CA ARG A 267 -13.98 31.48 -17.49
C ARG A 267 -13.60 30.81 -18.80
N SER A 268 -12.31 30.63 -19.05
CA SER A 268 -11.81 30.02 -20.29
C SER A 268 -12.16 28.53 -20.39
N LEU A 269 -12.06 27.78 -19.28
CA LEU A 269 -12.27 26.32 -19.28
C LEU A 269 -13.73 25.89 -19.13
N VAL A 270 -14.54 26.65 -18.40
CA VAL A 270 -15.97 26.37 -18.16
C VAL A 270 -16.88 27.42 -18.81
N SER A 271 -16.44 28.04 -19.90
CA SER A 271 -17.16 29.10 -20.63
C SER A 271 -18.61 28.78 -20.98
N THR A 272 -18.94 27.51 -21.24
CA THR A 272 -20.30 27.08 -21.58
C THR A 272 -21.27 27.07 -20.40
N GLU A 273 -20.77 26.97 -19.18
CA GLU A 273 -21.54 26.90 -17.94
C GLU A 273 -21.38 28.17 -17.08
N TRP A 274 -20.38 29.01 -17.38
CA TRP A 274 -20.02 30.17 -16.58
C TRP A 274 -21.06 31.30 -16.68
N ASP A 275 -21.56 31.74 -15.53
CA ASP A 275 -22.54 32.83 -15.40
C ASP A 275 -22.20 33.79 -14.24
N SER A 276 -23.11 34.72 -13.93
CA SER A 276 -22.93 35.66 -12.80
C SER A 276 -22.84 34.97 -11.44
N ASP A 277 -23.50 33.83 -11.27
CA ASP A 277 -23.48 33.09 -10.00
C ASP A 277 -22.13 32.40 -9.78
N HIS A 278 -21.47 31.96 -10.86
CA HIS A 278 -20.08 31.49 -10.83
C HIS A 278 -19.12 32.58 -10.36
N GLU A 279 -19.25 33.80 -10.90
CA GLU A 279 -18.47 34.95 -10.45
C GLU A 279 -18.66 35.18 -8.96
N VAL A 280 -19.91 35.29 -8.50
CA VAL A 280 -20.21 35.57 -7.09
C VAL A 280 -19.65 34.47 -6.18
N ALA A 281 -19.79 33.20 -6.57
CA ALA A 281 -19.32 32.08 -5.78
C ALA A 281 -17.78 32.05 -5.64
N TRP A 282 -17.04 32.16 -6.75
CA TRP A 282 -15.58 32.15 -6.73
C TRP A 282 -14.98 33.42 -6.11
N ASN A 283 -15.60 34.58 -6.32
CA ASN A 283 -15.23 35.81 -5.61
C ASN A 283 -15.40 35.63 -4.09
N TRP A 284 -16.51 35.05 -3.65
CA TRP A 284 -16.77 34.77 -2.24
C TRP A 284 -15.75 33.80 -1.64
N LEU A 285 -15.39 32.72 -2.34
CA LEU A 285 -14.34 31.80 -1.90
C LEU A 285 -13.02 32.56 -1.70
N TRP A 286 -12.57 33.28 -2.73
CA TRP A 286 -11.28 33.96 -2.66
C TRP A 286 -11.24 35.05 -1.59
N GLN A 287 -12.30 35.83 -1.43
CA GLN A 287 -12.39 36.82 -0.34
C GLN A 287 -12.22 36.18 1.04
N ASN A 288 -12.75 34.97 1.24
CA ASN A 288 -12.55 34.24 2.49
C ASN A 288 -11.11 33.78 2.67
N VAL A 289 -10.49 33.21 1.62
CA VAL A 289 -9.08 32.80 1.62
C VAL A 289 -8.17 34.00 1.91
N GLU A 290 -8.36 35.09 1.18
CA GLU A 290 -7.59 36.32 1.32
C GLU A 290 -7.72 36.92 2.73
N ARG A 291 -8.94 36.92 3.30
CA ARG A 291 -9.17 37.37 4.67
C ARG A 291 -8.39 36.52 5.68
N LEU A 292 -8.37 35.21 5.53
CA LEU A 292 -7.64 34.30 6.41
C LEU A 292 -6.13 34.49 6.27
N LEU A 293 -5.62 34.58 5.04
CA LEU A 293 -4.19 34.83 4.77
C LEU A 293 -3.75 36.16 5.37
N LYS A 294 -4.48 37.27 5.13
CA LYS A 294 -4.14 38.59 5.67
C LYS A 294 -4.05 38.64 7.20
N GLN A 295 -4.76 37.77 7.91
CA GLN A 295 -4.65 37.67 9.37
C GLN A 295 -3.32 37.06 9.85
N LEU A 296 -2.62 36.34 8.98
CA LEU A 296 -1.42 35.56 9.29
C LEU A 296 -0.17 36.10 8.62
N LEU A 297 -0.28 36.73 7.44
CA LEU A 297 0.87 37.25 6.70
C LEU A 297 1.77 38.13 7.58
N GLY A 298 3.08 37.92 7.47
CA GLY A 298 4.11 38.61 8.24
C GLY A 298 4.36 38.05 9.65
N LYS A 299 3.43 37.27 10.23
CA LYS A 299 3.62 36.68 11.58
C LYS A 299 4.60 35.50 11.61
N PRO A 300 4.58 34.53 10.66
CA PRO A 300 5.42 33.34 10.76
C PRO A 300 6.92 33.60 10.88
N PRO A 301 7.55 34.50 10.09
CA PRO A 301 8.99 34.77 10.23
C PRO A 301 9.36 35.39 11.58
N VAL A 302 8.48 36.23 12.12
CA VAL A 302 8.66 36.88 13.43
C VAL A 302 8.55 35.84 14.55
N HIS A 303 7.57 34.94 14.46
CA HIS A 303 7.40 33.83 15.39
C HIS A 303 8.57 32.84 15.33
N GLU A 304 9.00 32.42 14.13
CA GLU A 304 10.12 31.49 13.92
C GLU A 304 11.40 32.03 14.56
N LYS A 305 11.72 33.31 14.30
CA LYS A 305 12.91 33.96 14.84
C LYS A 305 12.86 34.03 16.38
N ALA A 306 11.75 34.50 16.94
CA ALA A 306 11.60 34.63 18.39
C ALA A 306 11.64 33.27 19.10
N LEU A 307 10.99 32.25 18.53
CA LEU A 307 10.99 30.89 19.07
C LEU A 307 12.40 30.28 19.02
N THR A 308 13.08 30.40 17.87
CA THR A 308 14.45 29.90 17.71
C THR A 308 15.40 30.57 18.71
N GLU A 309 15.32 31.88 18.87
CA GLU A 309 16.17 32.63 19.81
C GLU A 309 15.98 32.16 21.26
N VAL A 310 14.72 31.94 21.68
CA VAL A 310 14.41 31.43 23.02
C VAL A 310 14.93 30.00 23.20
N LEU A 311 14.65 29.10 22.26
CA LEU A 311 15.06 27.69 22.36
C LEU A 311 16.58 27.51 22.35
N THR A 312 17.32 28.32 21.59
CA THR A 312 18.78 28.21 21.51
C THR A 312 19.49 28.77 22.77
N ARG A 313 18.84 29.67 23.49
CA ARG A 313 19.40 30.31 24.71
C ARG A 313 18.89 29.71 26.01
N LEU A 314 17.90 28.82 25.96
CA LEU A 314 17.34 28.16 27.13
C LEU A 314 18.40 27.26 27.78
N PRO A 315 18.72 27.43 29.08
CA PRO A 315 19.64 26.55 29.77
C PRO A 315 19.04 25.16 29.95
N GLU A 316 19.90 24.14 30.02
CA GLU A 316 19.49 22.73 30.11
C GLU A 316 18.62 22.42 31.34
N GLU A 317 18.82 23.15 32.44
CA GLU A 317 17.99 23.05 33.64
C GLU A 317 16.52 23.46 33.36
N SER A 318 16.31 24.59 32.66
CA SER A 318 14.98 25.04 32.28
C SER A 318 14.33 24.12 31.24
N MET A 319 15.11 23.56 30.32
CA MET A 319 14.62 22.54 29.38
C MET A 319 14.18 21.27 30.11
N THR A 320 14.93 20.83 31.11
CA THR A 320 14.57 19.69 31.96
C THR A 320 13.28 19.96 32.73
N GLN A 321 13.15 21.16 33.31
CA GLN A 321 11.93 21.57 33.99
C GLN A 321 10.72 21.57 33.04
N LEU A 322 10.88 22.07 31.82
CA LEU A 322 9.81 22.07 30.81
C LEU A 322 9.36 20.64 30.51
N ARG A 323 10.29 19.71 30.23
CA ARG A 323 9.99 18.30 29.92
C ARG A 323 9.23 17.62 31.05
N GLN A 324 9.62 17.88 32.30
CA GLN A 324 9.00 17.30 33.48
C GLN A 324 7.61 17.87 33.75
N GLU A 325 7.49 19.20 33.79
CA GLU A 325 6.24 19.88 34.14
C GLU A 325 5.18 19.73 33.05
N PHE A 326 5.57 19.56 31.79
CA PHE A 326 4.62 19.39 30.69
C PHE A 326 3.65 18.21 30.93
N PHE A 327 4.17 17.00 31.08
CA PHE A 327 3.31 15.82 31.28
C PHE A 327 2.60 15.85 32.64
N LEU A 328 3.26 16.35 33.69
CA LEU A 328 2.63 16.51 35.01
C LEU A 328 1.41 17.44 34.96
N ASN A 329 1.54 18.56 34.26
CA ASN A 329 0.43 19.50 34.07
C ASN A 329 -0.67 18.88 33.19
N PHE A 330 -0.31 18.20 32.11
CA PHE A 330 -1.27 17.49 31.27
C PHE A 330 -2.09 16.46 32.05
N PHE A 331 -1.44 15.64 32.87
CA PHE A 331 -2.13 14.65 33.69
C PHE A 331 -2.99 15.26 34.79
N ARG A 332 -2.70 16.48 35.25
CA ARG A 332 -3.59 17.22 36.15
C ARG A 332 -4.83 17.74 35.40
N LEU A 333 -4.68 18.23 34.17
CA LEU A 333 -5.79 18.75 33.36
C LEU A 333 -6.66 17.64 32.75
N ALA A 334 -6.06 16.50 32.39
CA ALA A 334 -6.75 15.35 31.82
C ALA A 334 -6.19 14.04 32.45
N PRO A 335 -6.68 13.64 33.64
CA PRO A 335 -6.20 12.44 34.32
C PRO A 335 -6.34 11.15 33.50
N THR A 336 -7.42 11.04 32.71
CA THR A 336 -7.62 9.91 31.78
C THR A 336 -6.56 9.81 30.68
N GLY A 337 -5.77 10.87 30.48
CA GLY A 337 -4.63 10.84 29.59
C GLY A 337 -3.53 9.89 30.07
N GLN A 338 -3.38 9.68 31.38
CA GLN A 338 -2.34 8.81 31.96
C GLN A 338 -2.38 7.38 31.42
N ASP A 339 -3.58 6.84 31.17
CA ASP A 339 -3.78 5.46 30.72
C ASP A 339 -3.11 5.15 29.37
N PHE A 340 -2.85 6.20 28.57
CA PHE A 340 -2.23 6.10 27.25
C PHE A 340 -0.69 6.19 27.28
N PHE A 341 -0.10 6.56 28.42
CA PHE A 341 1.35 6.68 28.57
C PHE A 341 1.91 5.53 29.39
N LYS A 342 2.47 4.53 28.71
CA LYS A 342 3.13 3.36 29.33
C LYS A 342 4.66 3.45 29.30
N GLN A 343 5.20 4.55 28.77
CA GLN A 343 6.62 4.74 28.54
C GLN A 343 7.34 5.23 29.79
N SER A 344 8.65 4.99 29.86
CA SER A 344 9.50 5.52 30.93
C SER A 344 9.57 7.04 30.89
N LEU A 345 9.89 7.67 32.03
CA LEU A 345 10.05 9.12 32.15
C LEU A 345 11.07 9.66 31.13
N THR A 346 12.19 8.96 30.92
CA THR A 346 13.19 9.30 29.90
C THR A 346 12.61 9.34 28.49
N ARG A 347 11.71 8.42 28.16
CA ARG A 347 11.04 8.40 26.86
C ARG A 347 10.03 9.54 26.73
N LEU A 348 9.35 9.92 27.81
CA LEU A 348 8.48 11.10 27.82
C LEU A 348 9.28 12.38 27.55
N TYR A 349 10.47 12.53 28.14
CA TYR A 349 11.34 13.68 27.90
C TYR A 349 11.76 13.77 26.43
N PHE A 350 12.17 12.65 25.83
CA PHE A 350 12.44 12.57 24.40
C PHE A 350 11.22 12.98 23.55
N ILE A 351 10.01 12.58 23.95
CA ILE A 351 8.78 12.97 23.24
C ILE A 351 8.53 14.48 23.38
N ALA A 352 8.77 15.07 24.55
CA ALA A 352 8.65 16.53 24.72
C ALA A 352 9.64 17.30 23.83
N ASP A 353 10.89 16.84 23.71
CA ASP A 353 11.86 17.42 22.78
C ASP A 353 11.36 17.34 21.34
N LYS A 354 10.83 16.19 20.92
CA LYS A 354 10.23 16.02 19.59
C LYS A 354 9.04 16.94 19.36
N ILE A 355 8.21 17.22 20.37
CA ILE A 355 7.09 18.16 20.23
C ILE A 355 7.59 19.59 19.99
N ILE A 356 8.63 20.01 20.71
CA ILE A 356 9.24 21.34 20.52
C ILE A 356 9.89 21.44 19.13
N GLU A 357 10.56 20.37 18.70
CA GLU A 357 11.15 20.25 17.36
C GLU A 357 10.06 20.37 16.28
N LEU A 358 8.94 19.64 16.39
CA LEU A 358 7.80 19.75 15.48
C LEU A 358 7.28 21.20 15.37
N CYS A 359 7.18 21.91 16.50
CA CYS A 359 6.72 23.30 16.53
C CYS A 359 7.70 24.29 15.92
N SER A 360 8.98 23.96 15.89
CA SER A 360 10.01 24.79 15.27
C SER A 360 10.11 24.48 13.78
N GLU A 361 10.07 23.20 13.41
CA GLU A 361 10.27 22.74 12.04
C GLU A 361 9.06 23.04 11.14
N ILE A 362 7.84 23.15 11.70
CA ILE A 362 6.66 23.56 10.92
C ILE A 362 6.80 24.95 10.28
N TYR A 363 7.63 25.83 10.85
CA TYR A 363 7.98 27.13 10.25
C TYR A 363 8.97 27.01 9.09
N ARG A 364 9.86 26.00 9.13
CA ARG A 364 10.94 25.80 8.16
C ARG A 364 10.49 24.99 6.95
N GLN A 365 9.80 23.88 7.20
CA GLN A 365 9.39 22.91 6.19
C GLN A 365 7.90 22.56 6.32
N PRO A 366 6.99 23.52 6.10
CA PRO A 366 5.56 23.34 6.37
C PRO A 366 4.93 22.16 5.62
N ARG A 367 5.24 21.96 4.32
CA ARG A 367 4.67 20.87 3.51
C ARG A 367 5.09 19.49 4.01
N ALA A 368 6.40 19.29 4.20
CA ALA A 368 6.93 18.05 4.76
C ALA A 368 6.37 17.77 6.16
N MET A 369 6.26 18.81 6.99
CA MET A 369 5.70 18.65 8.33
C MET A 369 4.22 18.27 8.33
N VAL A 370 3.40 18.79 7.41
CA VAL A 370 2.00 18.38 7.30
C VAL A 370 1.89 16.88 6.97
N GLU A 371 2.75 16.36 6.10
CA GLU A 371 2.80 14.93 5.78
C GLU A 371 3.23 14.09 6.99
N ASP A 372 4.33 14.45 7.66
CA ASP A 372 4.84 13.75 8.83
C ASP A 372 3.84 13.74 9.99
N ILE A 373 3.21 14.89 10.26
CA ILE A 373 2.20 15.03 11.30
C ILE A 373 0.94 14.23 10.94
N SER A 374 0.53 14.19 9.66
CA SER A 374 -0.60 13.36 9.22
C SER A 374 -0.31 11.87 9.39
N GLY A 375 0.89 11.42 9.04
CA GLY A 375 1.35 10.05 9.27
C GLY A 375 1.42 9.70 10.76
N LEU A 376 1.86 10.65 11.60
CA LEU A 376 1.79 10.51 13.05
C LEU A 376 0.34 10.41 13.55
N GLY A 377 -0.59 11.17 12.97
CA GLY A 377 -2.02 11.09 13.27
C GLY A 377 -2.61 9.72 12.96
N LEU A 378 -2.26 9.11 11.83
CA LEU A 378 -2.65 7.73 11.49
C LEU A 378 -2.12 6.70 12.50
N ARG A 379 -0.92 6.90 13.07
CA ARG A 379 -0.44 6.06 14.17
C ARG A 379 -1.27 6.24 15.44
N HIS A 380 -1.68 7.48 15.76
CA HIS A 380 -2.54 7.78 16.90
C HIS A 380 -3.94 7.16 16.77
N VAL A 381 -4.48 7.06 15.55
CA VAL A 381 -5.69 6.27 15.26
C VAL A 381 -5.49 4.83 15.72
N GLY A 382 -4.37 4.24 15.33
CA GLY A 382 -4.06 2.86 15.64
C GLY A 382 -3.81 2.58 17.13
N TYR A 383 -3.41 3.60 17.90
CA TYR A 383 -3.35 3.56 19.36
C TYR A 383 -4.67 3.92 20.05
N ALA A 384 -5.72 4.19 19.28
CA ALA A 384 -7.04 4.60 19.76
C ALA A 384 -7.00 5.85 20.66
N ILE A 385 -6.13 6.82 20.36
CA ILE A 385 -6.03 8.06 21.13
C ILE A 385 -7.27 8.94 20.90
N PRO A 386 -8.01 9.31 21.96
CA PRO A 386 -9.16 10.20 21.84
C PRO A 386 -8.75 11.62 21.43
N ALA A 387 -9.43 12.19 20.43
CA ALA A 387 -9.16 13.53 19.93
C ALA A 387 -9.36 14.63 20.99
N GLU A 388 -10.19 14.37 22.01
CA GLU A 388 -10.49 15.33 23.07
C GLU A 388 -9.29 15.57 24.00
N LEU A 389 -8.30 14.68 24.02
CA LEU A 389 -7.09 14.83 24.84
C LEU A 389 -6.12 15.87 24.27
N PHE A 390 -6.25 16.25 22.99
CA PHE A 390 -5.30 17.17 22.35
C PHE A 390 -5.45 18.61 22.84
N ALA A 391 -6.67 19.09 23.08
CA ALA A 391 -6.89 20.44 23.61
C ALA A 391 -6.25 20.68 25.00
N PRO A 392 -6.45 19.80 26.01
CA PRO A 392 -5.73 19.93 27.28
C PRO A 392 -4.22 19.72 27.11
N PHE A 393 -3.78 18.85 26.20
CA PHE A 393 -2.36 18.66 25.89
C PHE A 393 -1.68 19.93 25.37
N VAL A 394 -2.29 20.61 24.39
CA VAL A 394 -1.82 21.91 23.89
C VAL A 394 -1.82 22.96 25.01
N SER A 395 -2.88 23.01 25.82
CA SER A 395 -2.99 23.96 26.92
C SER A 395 -1.88 23.78 27.96
N SER A 396 -1.53 22.53 28.29
CA SER A 396 -0.40 22.22 29.18
C SER A 396 0.93 22.62 28.57
N ALA A 397 1.18 22.29 27.31
CA ALA A 397 2.42 22.64 26.62
C ALA A 397 2.66 24.16 26.63
N VAL A 398 1.63 24.93 26.25
CA VAL A 398 1.70 26.39 26.21
C VAL A 398 1.88 26.98 27.61
N LYS A 399 1.15 26.45 28.61
CA LYS A 399 1.27 26.93 29.99
C LYS A 399 2.67 26.74 30.53
N VAL A 400 3.29 25.58 30.32
CA VAL A 400 4.64 25.28 30.80
C VAL A 400 5.70 26.05 29.98
N PHE A 401 5.50 26.22 28.67
CA PHE A 401 6.40 27.07 27.88
C PHE A 401 6.39 28.53 28.36
N SER A 402 5.22 29.06 28.75
CA SER A 402 5.10 30.42 29.29
C SER A 402 5.80 30.63 30.65
N THR A 403 6.16 29.56 31.37
CA THR A 403 6.90 29.70 32.63
C THR A 403 8.41 29.79 32.44
N VAL A 404 8.93 29.40 31.26
CA VAL A 404 10.38 29.40 30.97
C VAL A 404 10.83 30.58 30.13
N THR A 405 9.91 31.42 29.63
CA THR A 405 10.23 32.62 28.87
C THR A 405 9.21 33.73 29.12
N THR A 406 9.65 34.97 29.06
CA THR A 406 8.79 36.18 29.12
C THR A 406 8.56 36.79 27.74
N ASN A 407 9.16 36.24 26.68
CA ASN A 407 9.00 36.75 25.33
C ASN A 407 7.61 36.41 24.78
N GLU A 408 6.69 37.38 24.82
CA GLU A 408 5.31 37.23 24.35
C GLU A 408 5.21 36.79 22.88
N THR A 409 6.15 37.22 22.04
CA THR A 409 6.18 36.83 20.62
C THR A 409 6.55 35.35 20.45
N ALA A 410 7.51 34.86 21.23
CA ALA A 410 7.88 33.44 21.25
C ALA A 410 6.74 32.58 21.82
N ILE A 411 6.05 33.05 22.86
CA ILE A 411 4.88 32.35 23.43
C ILE A 411 3.74 32.29 22.41
N ALA A 412 3.44 33.40 21.72
CA ALA A 412 2.43 33.43 20.66
C ALA A 412 2.79 32.52 19.49
N GLY A 413 4.05 32.53 19.06
CA GLY A 413 4.58 31.65 18.03
C GLY A 413 4.51 30.17 18.41
N PHE A 414 4.91 29.81 19.62
CA PHE A 414 4.81 28.43 20.12
C PHE A 414 3.35 27.98 20.23
N THR A 415 2.47 28.84 20.74
CA THR A 415 1.03 28.58 20.87
C THR A 415 0.39 28.30 19.51
N TRP A 416 0.66 29.15 18.52
CA TRP A 416 0.12 29.00 17.18
C TRP A 416 0.63 27.71 16.52
N ALA A 417 1.93 27.42 16.61
CA ALA A 417 2.52 26.19 16.06
C ALA A 417 1.91 24.93 16.71
N MET A 418 1.82 24.89 18.05
CA MET A 418 1.18 23.78 18.77
C MET A 418 -0.28 23.58 18.37
N GLN A 419 -1.04 24.67 18.17
CA GLN A 419 -2.43 24.60 17.72
C GLN A 419 -2.54 24.07 16.30
N LEU A 420 -1.67 24.49 15.38
CA LEU A 420 -1.66 23.99 14.01
C LEU A 420 -1.28 22.51 13.95
N VAL A 421 -0.21 22.10 14.64
CA VAL A 421 0.19 20.68 14.78
C VAL A 421 -0.96 19.85 15.33
N SER A 422 -1.61 20.33 16.41
CA SER A 422 -2.77 19.66 16.99
C SER A 422 -3.96 19.59 16.03
N LYS A 423 -4.21 20.62 15.22
CA LYS A 423 -5.31 20.64 14.25
C LYS A 423 -5.10 19.57 13.19
N ILE A 424 -3.90 19.49 12.61
CA ILE A 424 -3.51 18.48 11.62
C ILE A 424 -3.62 17.05 12.21
N LEU A 425 -3.15 16.85 13.45
CA LEU A 425 -3.27 15.55 14.15
C LEU A 425 -4.72 15.15 14.39
N VAL A 426 -5.53 16.05 14.96
CA VAL A 426 -6.94 15.77 15.28
C VAL A 426 -7.74 15.49 14.00
N ARG A 427 -7.46 16.20 12.90
CA ARG A 427 -8.00 15.92 11.58
C ARG A 427 -7.65 14.51 11.12
N ALA A 428 -6.36 14.16 11.13
CA ALA A 428 -5.90 12.84 10.72
C ALA A 428 -6.49 11.72 11.59
N ILE A 429 -6.65 11.95 12.89
CA ILE A 429 -7.32 11.02 13.79
C ILE A 429 -8.80 10.89 13.45
N SER A 430 -9.49 12.01 13.21
CA SER A 430 -10.93 12.02 12.93
C SER A 430 -11.26 11.35 11.60
N GLU A 431 -10.44 11.59 10.58
CA GLU A 431 -10.57 10.98 9.25
C GLU A 431 -10.15 9.50 9.26
N GLY A 432 -9.09 9.15 9.98
CA GLY A 432 -8.58 7.77 10.03
C GLY A 432 -9.30 6.85 11.02
N SER A 433 -10.04 7.36 12.00
CA SER A 433 -10.76 6.58 13.03
C SER A 433 -12.00 5.87 12.51
N THR A 434 -11.81 4.95 11.58
CA THR A 434 -12.87 4.08 11.03
C THR A 434 -13.34 3.07 12.08
N VAL A 435 -14.52 2.48 11.82
CA VAL A 435 -15.04 1.38 12.65
C VAL A 435 -14.11 0.17 12.68
N VAL A 436 -13.40 -0.08 11.57
CA VAL A 436 -12.38 -1.11 11.44
C VAL A 436 -11.21 -0.83 12.38
N MET A 437 -10.65 0.39 12.37
CA MET A 437 -9.53 0.74 13.25
C MET A 437 -9.90 0.66 14.73
N LYS A 438 -11.13 1.07 15.10
CA LYS A 438 -11.63 0.93 16.47
C LYS A 438 -11.75 -0.54 16.88
N ALA A 439 -12.27 -1.40 16.01
CA ALA A 439 -12.37 -2.83 16.31
C ALA A 439 -11.00 -3.54 16.35
N ILE A 440 -10.00 -3.04 15.62
CA ILE A 440 -8.62 -3.54 15.76
C ILE A 440 -8.08 -3.27 17.16
N SER A 441 -8.39 -2.11 17.75
CA SER A 441 -7.88 -1.73 19.07
C SER A 441 -8.41 -2.61 20.21
N THR A 442 -9.58 -3.23 20.05
CA THR A 442 -10.15 -4.15 21.05
C THR A 442 -9.67 -5.60 20.89
N ASN A 443 -9.06 -5.94 19.75
CA ASN A 443 -8.59 -7.28 19.38
C ASN A 443 -9.64 -8.39 19.57
N ASP A 444 -10.92 -8.04 19.41
CA ASP A 444 -12.05 -8.98 19.49
C ASP A 444 -12.55 -9.34 18.08
N GLU A 445 -12.53 -10.63 17.77
CA GLU A 445 -12.92 -11.16 16.46
C GLU A 445 -14.39 -10.86 16.13
N ILE A 446 -15.29 -10.90 17.12
CA ILE A 446 -16.73 -10.67 16.92
C ILE A 446 -16.97 -9.20 16.57
N SER A 447 -16.38 -8.28 17.35
CA SER A 447 -16.44 -6.84 17.10
C SER A 447 -15.83 -6.49 15.75
N MET A 448 -14.71 -7.12 15.38
CA MET A 448 -14.09 -6.94 14.07
C MET A 448 -15.01 -7.38 12.93
N LYS A 449 -15.63 -8.56 13.04
CA LYS A 449 -16.61 -9.05 12.05
C LYS A 449 -17.81 -8.11 11.92
N LYS A 450 -18.32 -7.58 13.04
CA LYS A 450 -19.41 -6.58 13.03
C LYS A 450 -18.98 -5.28 12.34
N ALA A 451 -17.78 -4.78 12.63
CA ALA A 451 -17.25 -3.57 12.02
C ALA A 451 -17.13 -3.73 10.49
N MET A 452 -16.53 -4.83 10.01
CA MET A 452 -16.44 -5.13 8.58
C MET A 452 -17.81 -5.29 7.93
N ALA A 453 -18.82 -5.77 8.68
CA ALA A 453 -20.17 -5.94 8.16
C ALA A 453 -20.83 -4.61 7.76
N THR A 454 -20.43 -3.50 8.39
CA THR A 454 -21.00 -2.17 8.12
C THR A 454 -20.63 -1.61 6.75
N SER A 455 -19.48 -2.01 6.21
CA SER A 455 -18.97 -1.54 4.93
C SER A 455 -19.59 -2.34 3.78
N ALA A 456 -19.89 -1.64 2.67
CA ALA A 456 -20.39 -2.28 1.46
C ALA A 456 -19.39 -3.33 0.95
N ARG A 457 -19.88 -4.47 0.45
CA ARG A 457 -19.04 -5.64 0.13
C ARG A 457 -17.88 -5.31 -0.82
N GLY A 458 -18.13 -4.52 -1.87
CA GLY A 458 -17.12 -4.07 -2.82
C GLY A 458 -16.13 -3.01 -2.32
N LYS A 459 -16.36 -2.41 -1.14
CA LYS A 459 -15.47 -1.41 -0.53
C LYS A 459 -14.67 -1.94 0.66
N ARG A 460 -14.98 -3.15 1.14
CA ARG A 460 -14.32 -3.75 2.31
C ARG A 460 -12.82 -3.92 2.12
N ALA A 461 -12.38 -4.38 0.95
CA ALA A 461 -10.97 -4.54 0.65
C ALA A 461 -10.20 -3.22 0.83
N GLN A 462 -10.75 -2.13 0.27
CA GLN A 462 -10.20 -0.79 0.43
C GLN A 462 -10.12 -0.40 1.90
N GLU A 463 -11.20 -0.54 2.67
CA GLU A 463 -11.22 -0.17 4.10
C GLU A 463 -10.33 -1.06 4.99
N LEU A 464 -10.01 -2.29 4.57
CA LEU A 464 -9.18 -3.24 5.31
C LEU A 464 -7.69 -3.17 4.96
N LEU A 465 -7.36 -2.65 3.78
CA LEU A 465 -5.99 -2.60 3.25
C LEU A 465 -5.44 -1.18 3.09
N ASN A 466 -6.31 -0.18 3.02
CA ASN A 466 -5.92 1.20 2.76
C ASN A 466 -6.85 2.23 3.44
N ILE A 467 -6.40 2.79 4.55
CA ILE A 467 -6.94 4.02 5.11
C ILE A 467 -5.96 5.14 4.79
N SER A 468 -6.43 6.18 4.09
CA SER A 468 -5.62 7.32 3.70
C SER A 468 -6.12 8.60 4.34
N VAL A 469 -5.17 9.48 4.66
CA VAL A 469 -5.38 10.85 5.13
C VAL A 469 -4.34 11.72 4.44
N GLY A 470 -4.78 12.53 3.48
CA GLY A 470 -3.88 13.28 2.61
C GLY A 470 -2.99 12.34 1.78
N ALA A 471 -1.68 12.62 1.75
CA ALA A 471 -0.69 11.78 1.05
C ALA A 471 -0.30 10.51 1.82
N GLN A 472 -0.70 10.39 3.10
CA GLN A 472 -0.30 9.28 3.96
C GLN A 472 -1.36 8.18 3.94
N SER A 473 -0.91 6.93 3.98
CA SER A 473 -1.80 5.77 4.07
C SER A 473 -1.29 4.71 5.04
N ILE A 474 -2.22 4.00 5.67
CA ILE A 474 -1.95 2.87 6.54
C ILE A 474 -2.77 1.66 6.11
N SER A 475 -2.20 0.46 6.27
CA SER A 475 -2.90 -0.80 6.07
C SER A 475 -3.44 -1.29 7.41
N PRO A 476 -4.76 -1.34 7.63
CA PRO A 476 -5.35 -1.91 8.84
C PRO A 476 -4.93 -3.35 9.09
N PHE A 477 -4.80 -4.15 8.02
CA PHE A 477 -4.27 -5.52 8.12
C PHE A 477 -2.86 -5.56 8.71
N TYR A 478 -1.90 -4.83 8.13
CA TYR A 478 -0.52 -4.80 8.65
C TYR A 478 -0.43 -4.11 10.00
N TRP A 479 -1.26 -3.10 10.25
CA TRP A 479 -1.34 -2.44 11.55
C TRP A 479 -1.75 -3.44 12.63
N SER A 480 -2.80 -4.23 12.39
CA SER A 480 -3.27 -5.26 13.33
C SER A 480 -2.20 -6.30 13.66
N ILE A 481 -1.33 -6.62 12.70
CA ILE A 481 -0.16 -7.49 12.93
C ILE A 481 0.87 -6.79 13.81
N ARG A 482 1.31 -5.59 13.42
CA ARG A 482 2.37 -4.83 14.13
C ARG A 482 1.95 -4.44 15.55
N SER A 483 0.67 -4.24 15.79
CA SER A 483 0.12 -3.95 17.12
C SER A 483 -0.09 -5.20 17.98
N GLY A 484 0.17 -6.40 17.46
CA GLY A 484 -0.05 -7.67 18.16
C GLY A 484 -1.52 -8.11 18.24
N ASN A 485 -2.43 -7.46 17.51
CA ASN A 485 -3.87 -7.73 17.50
C ASN A 485 -4.20 -8.85 16.49
N LEU A 486 -3.66 -10.05 16.76
CA LEU A 486 -3.69 -11.18 15.83
C LEU A 486 -5.09 -11.74 15.56
N ASN A 487 -6.04 -11.58 16.48
CA ASN A 487 -7.43 -12.02 16.26
C ASN A 487 -8.09 -11.14 15.21
N SER A 488 -7.90 -9.81 15.30
CA SER A 488 -8.35 -8.88 14.27
C SER A 488 -7.64 -9.15 12.95
N ALA A 489 -6.32 -9.37 12.95
CA ALA A 489 -5.55 -9.71 11.74
C ALA A 489 -6.10 -10.96 11.04
N ARG A 490 -6.37 -12.03 11.80
CA ARG A 490 -6.98 -13.26 11.29
C ARG A 490 -8.36 -13.01 10.71
N ALA A 491 -9.21 -12.25 11.40
CA ALA A 491 -10.55 -11.92 10.93
C ALA A 491 -10.51 -11.13 9.61
N ILE A 492 -9.60 -10.14 9.51
CA ILE A 492 -9.37 -9.36 8.30
C ILE A 492 -8.91 -10.25 7.15
N LEU A 493 -7.92 -11.11 7.39
CA LEU A 493 -7.37 -12.00 6.37
C LEU A 493 -8.44 -12.99 5.86
N GLN A 494 -9.24 -13.56 6.75
CA GLN A 494 -10.38 -14.40 6.36
C GLN A 494 -11.42 -13.62 5.56
N ASP A 495 -11.71 -12.38 5.93
CA ASP A 495 -12.67 -11.51 5.24
C ASP A 495 -12.23 -11.22 3.80
N LEU A 496 -10.96 -10.84 3.62
CA LEU A 496 -10.35 -10.56 2.31
C LEU A 496 -10.35 -11.79 1.40
N LEU A 497 -10.09 -12.97 1.97
CA LEU A 497 -10.03 -14.24 1.25
C LEU A 497 -11.37 -14.97 1.17
N THR A 498 -12.47 -14.34 1.58
CA THR A 498 -13.82 -14.91 1.41
C THR A 498 -14.44 -14.44 0.11
N ILE A 499 -14.80 -15.37 -0.77
CA ILE A 499 -15.59 -15.05 -1.97
C ILE A 499 -17.02 -14.65 -1.55
N ARG A 500 -17.44 -13.47 -1.99
CA ARG A 500 -18.78 -12.93 -1.75
C ARG A 500 -19.46 -12.64 -3.07
N ALA A 501 -20.79 -12.60 -3.07
CA ALA A 501 -21.58 -12.32 -4.26
C ALA A 501 -22.71 -11.35 -3.91
N ASP A 502 -22.84 -10.27 -4.68
CA ASP A 502 -24.08 -9.49 -4.78
C ASP A 502 -24.92 -9.99 -5.96
N ARG A 503 -26.04 -9.32 -6.26
CA ARG A 503 -26.92 -9.69 -7.37
C ARG A 503 -26.18 -9.81 -8.71
N ASP A 504 -25.18 -8.96 -8.93
CA ASP A 504 -24.54 -8.79 -10.24
C ASP A 504 -23.03 -9.07 -10.26
N VAL A 505 -22.36 -9.17 -9.09
CA VAL A 505 -20.88 -9.19 -9.01
C VAL A 505 -20.38 -10.10 -7.88
N TYR A 506 -19.28 -10.82 -8.13
CA TYR A 506 -18.51 -11.54 -7.12
C TYR A 506 -17.32 -10.70 -6.64
N TYR A 507 -17.06 -10.72 -5.34
CA TYR A 507 -15.95 -10.02 -4.70
C TYR A 507 -15.00 -11.02 -4.06
N TYR A 508 -13.73 -10.89 -4.37
CA TYR A 508 -12.65 -11.68 -3.79
C TYR A 508 -11.39 -10.80 -3.75
N ALA A 509 -10.98 -10.37 -2.56
CA ALA A 509 -9.98 -9.33 -2.39
C ALA A 509 -8.53 -9.86 -2.36
N CYS A 510 -8.31 -11.05 -2.92
CA CYS A 510 -6.98 -11.65 -2.97
C CYS A 510 -6.04 -10.79 -3.82
N ASP A 511 -6.48 -10.31 -4.97
CA ASP A 511 -5.66 -9.43 -5.81
C ASP A 511 -5.33 -8.13 -5.08
N ASP A 512 -6.30 -7.50 -4.41
CA ASP A 512 -6.07 -6.29 -3.61
C ASP A 512 -5.03 -6.52 -2.50
N LEU A 513 -5.07 -7.68 -1.84
CA LEU A 513 -4.13 -8.05 -0.77
C LEU A 513 -2.69 -8.13 -1.31
N PHE A 514 -2.46 -8.86 -2.39
CA PHE A 514 -1.12 -9.05 -2.95
C PHE A 514 -0.60 -7.81 -3.69
N VAL A 515 -1.48 -6.99 -4.29
CA VAL A 515 -1.09 -5.70 -4.87
C VAL A 515 -0.65 -4.73 -3.78
N ARG A 516 -1.36 -4.68 -2.64
CA ARG A 516 -0.97 -3.80 -1.54
C ARG A 516 0.27 -4.30 -0.80
N HIS A 517 0.40 -5.63 -0.67
CA HIS A 517 1.39 -6.33 0.13
C HIS A 517 1.99 -7.51 -0.65
N PRO A 518 2.87 -7.27 -1.64
CA PRO A 518 3.47 -8.34 -2.46
C PRO A 518 4.34 -9.30 -1.63
N ASP A 519 4.88 -8.80 -0.52
CA ASP A 519 5.69 -9.53 0.44
C ASP A 519 4.88 -10.24 1.54
N VAL A 520 3.54 -10.27 1.45
CA VAL A 520 2.67 -10.80 2.53
C VAL A 520 3.07 -12.20 2.99
N VAL A 521 3.49 -13.08 2.08
CA VAL A 521 3.91 -14.45 2.44
C VAL A 521 5.17 -14.39 3.30
N LYS A 522 6.21 -13.69 2.83
CA LYS A 522 7.48 -13.51 3.55
C LYS A 522 7.30 -12.80 4.90
N TYR A 523 6.46 -11.76 4.92
CA TYR A 523 6.13 -10.99 6.10
C TYR A 523 5.44 -11.88 7.15
N LEU A 524 4.44 -12.66 6.77
CA LEU A 524 3.78 -13.60 7.69
C LEU A 524 4.72 -14.69 8.19
N MET A 525 5.64 -15.18 7.37
CA MET A 525 6.63 -16.19 7.79
C MET A 525 7.62 -15.65 8.83
N THR A 526 7.98 -14.37 8.73
CA THR A 526 8.95 -13.75 9.63
C THR A 526 8.29 -13.29 10.93
N ASP A 527 7.15 -12.60 10.83
CA ASP A 527 6.55 -11.90 11.97
C ASP A 527 5.39 -12.67 12.62
N VAL A 528 4.54 -13.36 11.84
CA VAL A 528 3.34 -14.05 12.37
C VAL A 528 3.02 -15.37 11.64
N PRO A 529 3.80 -16.43 11.85
CA PRO A 529 3.59 -17.71 11.16
C PRO A 529 2.20 -18.32 11.37
N ALA A 530 1.56 -18.03 12.51
CA ALA A 530 0.22 -18.52 12.85
C ALA A 530 -0.89 -18.09 11.86
N LEU A 531 -0.67 -17.05 11.05
CA LEU A 531 -1.63 -16.59 10.04
C LEU A 531 -1.39 -17.22 8.66
N LEU A 532 -0.25 -17.89 8.47
CA LEU A 532 0.16 -18.40 7.18
C LEU A 532 -0.74 -19.54 6.69
N GLN A 533 -1.17 -20.42 7.60
CA GLN A 533 -2.19 -21.42 7.30
C GLN A 533 -3.55 -20.79 6.98
N THR A 534 -3.89 -19.66 7.61
CA THR A 534 -5.13 -18.92 7.28
C THR A 534 -5.05 -18.32 5.87
N LEU A 535 -3.90 -17.78 5.48
CA LEU A 535 -3.64 -17.29 4.12
C LEU A 535 -3.82 -18.42 3.10
N PHE A 536 -3.08 -19.52 3.24
CA PHE A 536 -3.10 -20.60 2.25
C PHE A 536 -4.45 -21.32 2.16
N ASN A 537 -5.17 -21.48 3.28
CA ASN A 537 -6.54 -22.00 3.27
C ASN A 537 -7.51 -21.08 2.52
N GLY A 538 -7.34 -19.75 2.65
CA GLY A 538 -8.16 -18.77 1.94
C GLY A 538 -7.91 -18.68 0.43
N LEU A 539 -6.81 -19.28 -0.05
CA LEU A 539 -6.51 -19.42 -1.48
C LEU A 539 -7.19 -20.66 -2.10
N VAL A 540 -7.89 -21.47 -1.31
CA VAL A 540 -8.59 -22.67 -1.78
C VAL A 540 -10.10 -22.48 -1.64
N TRP A 541 -10.81 -22.60 -2.75
CA TRP A 541 -12.27 -22.67 -2.75
C TRP A 541 -12.76 -24.08 -3.06
N ARG A 542 -13.65 -24.63 -2.23
CA ARG A 542 -14.22 -25.97 -2.41
C ARG A 542 -15.72 -25.88 -2.67
N SER A 543 -16.20 -26.49 -3.75
CA SER A 543 -17.62 -26.57 -4.07
C SER A 543 -18.37 -27.37 -3.02
N ARG A 544 -19.60 -26.97 -2.69
CA ARG A 544 -20.50 -27.76 -1.83
C ARG A 544 -21.11 -28.95 -2.57
N TRP A 545 -21.16 -28.88 -3.90
CA TRP A 545 -21.75 -29.91 -4.75
C TRP A 545 -20.72 -30.98 -5.10
N ILE A 546 -21.12 -32.24 -4.95
CA ILE A 546 -20.37 -33.42 -5.38
C ILE A 546 -21.02 -33.93 -6.66
N SER A 547 -20.22 -34.10 -7.71
CA SER A 547 -20.67 -34.66 -8.99
C SER A 547 -19.82 -35.87 -9.31
N LYS A 548 -20.45 -37.01 -9.58
CA LYS A 548 -19.76 -38.29 -9.84
C LYS A 548 -18.76 -38.71 -8.76
N GLY A 549 -19.08 -38.45 -7.49
CA GLY A 549 -18.19 -38.74 -6.36
C GLY A 549 -17.00 -37.78 -6.20
N LEU A 550 -16.86 -36.79 -7.07
CA LEU A 550 -15.78 -35.80 -7.03
C LEU A 550 -16.30 -34.41 -6.66
N ARG A 551 -15.46 -33.62 -6.01
CA ARG A 551 -15.75 -32.24 -5.62
C ARG A 551 -14.85 -31.28 -6.38
N ARG A 552 -15.44 -30.23 -6.98
CA ARG A 552 -14.66 -29.17 -7.63
C ARG A 552 -13.92 -28.36 -6.57
N VAL A 553 -12.62 -28.17 -6.78
CA VAL A 553 -11.75 -27.29 -5.99
C VAL A 553 -11.09 -26.30 -6.94
N ASN A 554 -11.10 -25.01 -6.58
CA ASN A 554 -10.41 -23.96 -7.32
C ASN A 554 -9.29 -23.39 -6.43
N TYR A 555 -8.10 -23.22 -6.99
CA TYR A 555 -6.94 -22.66 -6.30
C TYR A 555 -6.60 -21.28 -6.87
N TYR A 556 -6.34 -20.31 -6.00
CA TYR A 556 -5.87 -18.97 -6.38
C TYR A 556 -4.37 -18.87 -6.13
N VAL A 557 -3.60 -19.05 -7.19
CA VAL A 557 -2.13 -19.20 -7.11
C VAL A 557 -1.37 -18.18 -7.95
N LYS A 558 -2.06 -17.24 -8.60
CA LYS A 558 -1.45 -16.24 -9.50
C LYS A 558 -0.21 -15.57 -8.87
N HIS A 559 -0.38 -14.97 -7.70
CA HIS A 559 0.68 -14.24 -6.99
C HIS A 559 1.73 -15.16 -6.31
N LEU A 560 1.47 -16.47 -6.26
CA LEU A 560 2.43 -17.47 -5.79
C LEU A 560 3.28 -18.03 -6.93
N VAL A 561 2.82 -17.89 -8.18
CA VAL A 561 3.53 -18.33 -9.38
C VAL A 561 4.27 -17.16 -10.02
N GLN A 562 3.65 -15.99 -10.06
CA GLN A 562 4.19 -14.77 -10.65
C GLN A 562 4.12 -13.61 -9.67
N ASP A 563 5.09 -12.71 -9.72
CA ASP A 563 5.04 -11.43 -9.02
C ASP A 563 4.19 -10.40 -9.78
N LEU A 564 4.17 -9.15 -9.28
CA LEU A 564 3.42 -8.05 -9.89
C LEU A 564 3.98 -7.62 -11.26
N ASP A 565 5.26 -7.88 -11.52
CA ASP A 565 5.96 -7.57 -12.78
C ASP A 565 5.86 -8.71 -13.81
N GLY A 566 5.19 -9.82 -13.44
CA GLY A 566 5.03 -11.01 -14.26
C GLY A 566 6.25 -11.93 -14.30
N GLN A 567 7.26 -11.69 -13.45
CA GLN A 567 8.38 -12.60 -13.24
C GLN A 567 7.99 -13.75 -12.29
N PRO A 568 8.74 -14.86 -12.27
CA PRO A 568 8.49 -15.96 -11.34
C PRO A 568 8.54 -15.48 -9.88
N SER A 569 7.52 -15.84 -9.09
CA SER A 569 7.45 -15.49 -7.67
C SER A 569 8.53 -16.22 -6.86
N GLU A 570 9.20 -15.51 -5.95
CA GLU A 570 10.18 -16.10 -5.01
C GLU A 570 9.53 -16.90 -3.87
N THR A 571 8.19 -16.99 -3.83
CA THR A 571 7.45 -17.58 -2.71
C THR A 571 7.92 -19.00 -2.36
N LEU A 572 8.18 -19.85 -3.36
CA LEU A 572 8.68 -21.21 -3.09
C LEU A 572 10.07 -21.22 -2.46
N SER A 573 10.96 -20.32 -2.87
CA SER A 573 12.29 -20.18 -2.27
C SER A 573 12.17 -19.75 -0.81
N TRP A 574 11.29 -18.79 -0.52
CA TRP A 574 11.06 -18.36 0.86
C TRP A 574 10.53 -19.52 1.73
N LEU A 575 9.60 -20.33 1.19
CA LEU A 575 9.04 -21.50 1.88
C LEU A 575 10.08 -22.60 2.13
N GLU A 576 10.99 -22.82 1.18
CA GLU A 576 12.13 -23.72 1.33
C GLU A 576 13.06 -23.26 2.46
N ASP A 577 13.43 -21.98 2.48
CA ASP A 577 14.29 -21.39 3.51
C ASP A 577 13.67 -21.47 4.92
N TYR A 578 12.34 -21.40 5.01
CA TYR A 578 11.60 -21.51 6.27
C TYR A 578 11.56 -22.94 6.83
N GLY A 579 11.52 -23.95 5.96
CA GLY A 579 11.72 -25.35 6.35
C GLY A 579 10.60 -25.99 7.18
N ASP A 580 9.34 -25.52 7.08
CA ASP A 580 8.19 -26.16 7.74
C ASP A 580 7.56 -27.27 6.86
N PRO A 581 7.64 -28.54 7.26
CA PRO A 581 7.13 -29.67 6.48
C PRO A 581 5.60 -29.66 6.34
N ASN A 582 4.85 -29.15 7.31
CA ASN A 582 3.38 -29.09 7.22
C ASN A 582 2.93 -28.02 6.23
N LEU A 583 3.72 -26.96 6.11
CA LEU A 583 3.44 -25.85 5.23
C LEU A 583 3.79 -26.18 3.77
N ILE A 584 4.95 -26.77 3.54
CA ILE A 584 5.38 -27.14 2.18
C ILE A 584 4.47 -28.22 1.58
N SER A 585 3.87 -29.08 2.42
CA SER A 585 2.90 -30.10 2.02
C SER A 585 1.46 -29.58 1.93
N HIS A 586 1.23 -28.29 2.17
CA HIS A 586 -0.09 -27.70 2.04
C HIS A 586 -0.59 -27.78 0.60
N GLU A 587 -1.87 -28.13 0.40
CA GLU A 587 -2.47 -28.37 -0.93
C GLU A 587 -2.22 -27.24 -1.94
N THR A 588 -2.30 -25.98 -1.51
CA THR A 588 -1.99 -24.81 -2.34
C THR A 588 -0.54 -24.77 -2.82
N VAL A 589 0.41 -25.08 -1.94
CA VAL A 589 1.85 -25.07 -2.26
C VAL A 589 2.18 -26.24 -3.20
N VAL A 590 1.60 -27.41 -2.95
CA VAL A 590 1.69 -28.57 -3.85
C VAL A 590 1.16 -28.21 -5.23
N MET A 591 -0.01 -27.57 -5.32
CA MET A 591 -0.59 -27.13 -6.59
C MET A 591 0.33 -26.14 -7.35
N VAL A 592 0.96 -25.19 -6.65
CA VAL A 592 1.93 -24.26 -7.26
C VAL A 592 3.11 -25.03 -7.84
N THR A 593 3.69 -25.94 -7.05
CA THR A 593 4.80 -26.80 -7.48
C THR A 593 4.40 -27.67 -8.68
N ASP A 594 3.20 -28.25 -8.68
CA ASP A 594 2.68 -29.06 -9.78
C ASP A 594 2.54 -28.23 -11.06
N ILE A 595 1.98 -27.02 -11.00
CA ILE A 595 1.84 -26.13 -12.16
C ILE A 595 3.21 -25.80 -12.78
N LEU A 596 4.18 -25.44 -11.94
CA LEU A 596 5.55 -25.16 -12.39
C LEU A 596 6.18 -26.41 -12.99
N TRP A 597 5.96 -27.57 -12.35
CA TRP A 597 6.48 -28.85 -12.82
C TRP A 597 5.86 -29.27 -14.15
N GLU A 598 4.56 -29.06 -14.38
CA GLU A 598 3.89 -29.41 -15.64
C GLU A 598 4.52 -28.69 -16.84
N GLY A 599 4.93 -27.43 -16.67
CA GLY A 599 5.61 -26.66 -17.70
C GLY A 599 7.03 -27.16 -18.02
N ILE A 600 7.69 -27.83 -17.07
CA ILE A 600 9.11 -28.19 -17.13
C ILE A 600 9.33 -29.70 -17.34
N LYS A 601 8.38 -30.56 -16.93
CA LYS A 601 8.52 -32.03 -16.87
C LYS A 601 8.99 -32.64 -18.19
N PHE A 602 8.43 -32.21 -19.32
CA PHE A 602 8.81 -32.76 -20.62
C PHE A 602 10.22 -32.34 -21.05
N ARG A 603 10.61 -31.09 -20.77
CA ARG A 603 11.97 -30.61 -21.05
C ARG A 603 12.99 -31.35 -20.19
N PHE A 604 12.68 -31.56 -18.92
CA PHE A 604 13.50 -32.35 -18.01
C PHE A 604 13.61 -33.81 -18.47
N LEU A 605 12.48 -34.48 -18.74
CA LEU A 605 12.44 -35.87 -19.16
C LEU A 605 13.20 -36.09 -20.47
N ARG A 606 13.00 -35.20 -21.47
CA ARG A 606 13.73 -35.27 -22.74
C ARG A 606 15.25 -35.19 -22.54
N ARG A 607 15.73 -34.30 -21.66
CA ARG A 607 17.17 -34.18 -21.36
C ARG A 607 17.71 -35.45 -20.75
N LYS A 608 16.94 -36.11 -19.89
CA LYS A 608 17.37 -37.29 -19.14
C LYS A 608 17.17 -38.62 -19.87
N ILE A 609 16.23 -38.74 -20.81
CA ILE A 609 16.09 -39.91 -21.69
C ILE A 609 17.38 -40.17 -22.45
N PHE A 610 18.06 -39.12 -22.91
CA PHE A 610 19.35 -39.27 -23.59
C PHE A 610 20.42 -39.88 -22.67
N PHE A 611 20.50 -39.42 -21.41
CA PHE A 611 21.40 -40.00 -20.42
C PHE A 611 21.02 -41.46 -20.09
N LEU A 612 19.73 -41.78 -20.01
CA LEU A 612 19.25 -43.14 -19.78
C LEU A 612 19.59 -44.08 -20.96
N TRP A 613 19.40 -43.62 -22.19
CA TRP A 613 19.80 -44.37 -23.38
C TRP A 613 21.32 -44.59 -23.41
N SER A 614 22.10 -43.54 -23.09
CA SER A 614 23.56 -43.60 -23.05
C SER A 614 24.06 -44.59 -22.01
N ILE A 615 23.48 -44.60 -20.79
CA ILE A 615 23.90 -45.54 -19.74
C ILE A 615 23.50 -46.99 -20.08
N CYS A 616 22.33 -47.21 -20.69
CA CYS A 616 21.94 -48.55 -21.14
C CYS A 616 22.91 -49.09 -22.19
N LEU A 617 23.25 -48.27 -23.19
CA LEU A 617 24.22 -48.64 -24.22
C LEU A 617 25.61 -48.91 -23.61
N TYR A 618 25.99 -48.10 -22.62
CA TYR A 618 27.24 -48.24 -21.88
C TYR A 618 27.30 -49.52 -21.04
N LEU A 619 26.24 -49.88 -20.31
CA LEU A 619 26.14 -51.12 -19.54
C LEU A 619 26.17 -52.37 -20.43
N VAL A 620 25.45 -52.34 -21.55
CA VAL A 620 25.45 -53.43 -22.53
C VAL A 620 26.86 -53.64 -23.07
N SER A 621 27.54 -52.55 -23.46
CA SER A 621 28.89 -52.60 -24.01
C SER A 621 29.95 -53.04 -22.99
N GLN A 622 29.97 -52.44 -21.80
CA GLN A 622 31.07 -52.57 -20.86
C GLN A 622 30.91 -53.75 -19.90
N SER A 623 29.67 -54.09 -19.52
CA SER A 623 29.41 -55.11 -18.50
C SER A 623 28.86 -56.41 -19.08
N ILE A 624 27.82 -56.33 -19.93
CA ILE A 624 27.13 -57.54 -20.42
C ILE A 624 27.94 -58.21 -21.51
N LEU A 625 28.23 -57.50 -22.60
CA LEU A 625 28.95 -58.06 -23.75
C LEU A 625 30.40 -58.44 -23.40
N SER A 626 31.06 -57.65 -22.55
CA SER A 626 32.43 -57.95 -22.08
C SER A 626 32.53 -59.22 -21.21
N ALA A 627 31.41 -59.68 -20.63
CA ALA A 627 31.37 -60.88 -19.78
C ALA A 627 31.07 -62.16 -20.58
N LEU A 628 30.62 -62.04 -21.82
CA LEU A 628 30.34 -63.19 -22.70
C LEU A 628 31.63 -63.72 -23.34
N GLU A 629 31.59 -64.98 -23.76
CA GLU A 629 32.71 -65.62 -24.45
C GLU A 629 33.04 -64.87 -25.75
N ARG A 630 34.33 -64.61 -25.98
CA ARG A 630 34.81 -63.70 -27.02
C ARG A 630 34.72 -64.36 -28.40
N THR A 631 33.61 -64.14 -29.08
CA THR A 631 33.45 -64.44 -30.51
C THR A 631 33.62 -63.17 -31.34
N GLU A 632 34.00 -63.29 -32.62
CA GLU A 632 34.16 -62.15 -33.54
C GLU A 632 32.90 -61.25 -33.57
N GLY A 633 31.70 -61.86 -33.54
CA GLY A 633 30.44 -61.14 -33.52
C GLY A 633 30.23 -60.31 -32.24
N ILE A 634 30.67 -60.81 -31.09
CA ILE A 634 30.59 -60.09 -29.81
C ILE A 634 31.63 -58.96 -29.76
N GLN A 635 32.84 -59.18 -30.27
CA GLN A 635 33.87 -58.13 -30.34
C GLN A 635 33.44 -56.98 -31.26
N ALA A 636 32.87 -57.29 -32.43
CA ALA A 636 32.29 -56.29 -33.32
C ALA A 636 31.14 -55.53 -32.63
N ALA A 637 30.27 -56.20 -31.88
CA ALA A 637 29.20 -55.56 -31.13
C ALA A 637 29.72 -54.62 -30.03
N ILE A 638 30.76 -55.01 -29.27
CA ILE A 638 31.40 -54.15 -28.26
C ILE A 638 31.96 -52.89 -28.93
N PHE A 639 32.72 -53.05 -30.03
CA PHE A 639 33.31 -51.95 -30.76
C PHE A 639 32.25 -50.98 -31.30
N VAL A 640 31.17 -51.49 -31.91
CA VAL A 640 30.06 -50.67 -32.42
C VAL A 640 29.37 -49.93 -31.29
N CYS A 641 29.04 -50.58 -30.17
CA CYS A 641 28.39 -49.89 -29.04
C CYS A 641 29.27 -48.80 -28.44
N ARG A 642 30.60 -49.03 -28.26
CA ARG A 642 31.53 -48.01 -27.75
C ARG A 642 31.66 -46.83 -28.70
N THR A 643 31.82 -47.11 -29.99
CA THR A 643 31.90 -46.08 -31.02
C THR A 643 30.62 -45.25 -31.07
N LEU A 644 29.45 -45.89 -30.95
CA LEU A 644 28.16 -45.19 -30.86
C LEU A 644 28.07 -44.28 -29.63
N ILE A 645 28.56 -44.73 -28.47
CA ILE A 645 28.60 -43.91 -27.24
C ILE A 645 29.45 -42.66 -27.48
N TYR A 646 30.67 -42.80 -28.02
CA TYR A 646 31.52 -41.63 -28.28
C TYR A 646 30.92 -40.72 -29.35
N ALA A 647 30.41 -41.28 -30.46
CA ALA A 647 29.86 -40.51 -31.57
C ALA A 647 28.59 -39.73 -31.19
N THR A 648 27.85 -40.15 -30.17
CA THR A 648 26.60 -39.51 -29.75
C THR A 648 26.72 -38.74 -28.44
N ALA A 649 27.34 -39.30 -27.40
CA ALA A 649 27.45 -38.67 -26.08
C ALA A 649 28.45 -37.51 -26.08
N VAL A 650 29.62 -37.65 -26.71
CA VAL A 650 30.64 -36.58 -26.71
C VAL A 650 30.15 -35.33 -27.43
N PRO A 651 29.63 -35.38 -28.68
CA PRO A 651 29.12 -34.17 -29.33
C PRO A 651 27.93 -33.55 -28.60
N LYS A 652 27.04 -34.37 -28.03
CA LYS A 652 25.86 -33.88 -27.30
C LYS A 652 26.24 -33.16 -26.01
N LEU A 653 27.13 -33.76 -25.21
CA LEU A 653 27.62 -33.14 -23.97
C LEU A 653 28.42 -31.87 -24.26
N LEU A 654 29.25 -31.88 -25.31
CA LEU A 654 29.98 -30.69 -25.75
C LEU A 654 29.04 -29.57 -26.15
N TYR A 655 28.02 -29.87 -26.98
CA TYR A 655 27.01 -28.89 -27.37
C TYR A 655 26.27 -28.30 -26.16
N ASP A 656 25.85 -29.13 -25.21
CA ASP A 656 25.14 -28.67 -24.00
C ASP A 656 26.03 -27.76 -23.14
N GLN A 657 27.30 -28.10 -22.97
CA GLN A 657 28.24 -27.29 -22.18
C GLN A 657 28.50 -25.94 -22.84
N VAL A 658 28.78 -25.93 -24.15
CA VAL A 658 28.97 -24.69 -24.91
C VAL A 658 27.71 -23.82 -24.82
N LYS A 659 26.53 -24.42 -24.97
CA LYS A 659 25.26 -23.69 -24.87
C LYS A 659 25.08 -23.04 -23.49
N LEU A 660 25.29 -23.80 -22.40
CA LEU A 660 25.14 -23.30 -21.03
C LEU A 660 26.11 -22.15 -20.74
N VAL A 661 27.39 -22.31 -21.10
CA VAL A 661 28.39 -21.26 -20.95
C VAL A 661 28.02 -20.00 -21.75
N CYS A 662 27.55 -20.16 -22.98
CA CYS A 662 27.09 -19.02 -23.78
C CYS A 662 25.85 -18.32 -23.18
N GLU A 663 24.90 -19.06 -22.61
CA GLU A 663 23.72 -18.50 -21.96
C GLU A 663 24.11 -17.71 -20.70
N ASP A 664 24.98 -18.26 -19.84
CA ASP A 664 25.48 -17.58 -18.64
C ASP A 664 26.28 -16.31 -18.98
N CYS A 665 27.12 -16.36 -20.02
CA CYS A 665 27.84 -15.19 -20.49
C CYS A 665 26.92 -14.09 -21.03
N LYS A 666 25.82 -14.45 -21.70
CA LYS A 666 24.84 -13.48 -22.23
C LYS A 666 24.00 -12.83 -21.13
N THR A 667 23.67 -13.60 -20.10
CA THR A 667 22.79 -13.19 -19.00
C THR A 667 23.55 -12.56 -17.83
N GLY A 668 24.87 -12.70 -17.79
CA GLY A 668 25.73 -12.10 -16.77
C GLY A 668 25.84 -12.92 -15.48
N TYR A 669 25.33 -14.15 -15.44
CA TYR A 669 25.41 -15.06 -14.29
C TYR A 669 26.82 -15.70 -14.17
N MET A 670 27.81 -14.86 -13.82
CA MET A 670 29.21 -15.26 -13.67
C MET A 670 29.64 -15.09 -12.20
N ASN A 671 30.08 -16.18 -11.57
CA ASN A 671 30.65 -16.14 -10.23
C ASN A 671 32.17 -16.00 -10.29
N ARG A 672 32.77 -15.30 -9.31
CA ARG A 672 34.22 -15.13 -9.26
C ARG A 672 34.83 -16.11 -8.27
N ALA A 673 35.53 -17.12 -8.76
CA ALA A 673 36.42 -17.94 -7.96
C ALA A 673 37.87 -17.54 -8.26
N CYS A 674 38.64 -17.18 -7.22
CA CYS A 674 40.05 -16.77 -7.37
C CYS A 674 40.31 -15.75 -8.50
N ARG A 675 39.44 -14.72 -8.62
CA ARG A 675 39.48 -13.63 -9.63
C ARG A 675 39.19 -14.05 -11.09
N ILE A 676 38.95 -15.32 -11.37
CA ILE A 676 38.54 -15.77 -12.70
C ILE A 676 37.00 -15.84 -12.72
N PRO A 677 36.33 -15.22 -13.71
CA PRO A 677 34.89 -15.34 -13.86
C PRO A 677 34.58 -16.75 -14.38
N ILE A 678 33.91 -17.55 -13.55
CA ILE A 678 33.43 -18.89 -13.88
C ILE A 678 31.92 -18.83 -14.09
N PRO A 679 31.39 -19.34 -15.21
CA PRO A 679 29.95 -19.49 -15.44
C PRO A 679 29.27 -20.25 -14.29
N GLN A 680 28.13 -19.76 -13.81
CA GLN A 680 27.42 -20.36 -12.68
C GLN A 680 26.99 -21.81 -12.97
N SER A 681 26.62 -22.11 -14.23
CA SER A 681 26.27 -23.48 -14.67
C SER A 681 27.38 -24.51 -14.45
N LEU A 682 28.67 -24.12 -14.43
CA LEU A 682 29.78 -25.05 -14.17
C LEU A 682 29.98 -25.34 -12.67
N LEU A 683 29.51 -24.44 -11.79
CA LEU A 683 29.53 -24.62 -10.34
C LEU A 683 28.37 -25.49 -9.87
N GLU A 684 27.28 -25.54 -10.63
CA GLU A 684 26.18 -26.46 -10.36
C GLU A 684 26.60 -27.92 -10.59
N TRP A 685 26.24 -28.81 -9.66
CA TRP A 685 26.59 -30.24 -9.70
C TRP A 685 26.29 -30.90 -11.05
N GLN A 686 25.14 -30.58 -11.67
CA GLN A 686 24.76 -31.17 -12.94
C GLN A 686 25.62 -30.70 -14.11
N GLY A 687 25.96 -29.41 -14.16
CA GLY A 687 26.79 -28.85 -15.24
C GLY A 687 28.25 -29.28 -15.09
N GLY A 688 28.83 -29.12 -13.90
CA GLY A 688 30.19 -29.56 -13.59
C GLY A 688 30.38 -31.07 -13.76
N GLY A 689 29.46 -31.89 -13.23
CA GLY A 689 29.52 -33.35 -13.39
C GLY A 689 29.40 -33.80 -14.85
N SER A 690 28.59 -33.12 -15.66
CA SER A 690 28.48 -33.39 -17.10
C SER A 690 29.75 -32.99 -17.87
N LEU A 691 30.46 -31.94 -17.44
CA LEU A 691 31.75 -31.53 -18.02
C LEU A 691 32.85 -32.55 -17.68
N ILE A 692 32.90 -33.03 -16.44
CA ILE A 692 33.83 -34.09 -16.03
C ILE A 692 33.56 -35.36 -16.85
N LEU A 693 32.29 -35.74 -17.00
CA LEU A 693 31.91 -36.89 -17.82
C LEU A 693 32.34 -36.75 -19.29
N LEU A 694 32.19 -35.54 -19.87
CA LEU A 694 32.67 -35.26 -21.23
C LEU A 694 34.18 -35.53 -21.35
N TRP A 695 34.99 -35.03 -20.42
CA TRP A 695 36.43 -35.26 -20.43
C TRP A 695 36.79 -36.72 -20.24
N LEU A 696 36.10 -37.45 -19.36
CA LEU A 696 36.31 -38.88 -19.18
C LEU A 696 36.04 -39.66 -20.47
N LEU A 697 34.96 -39.34 -21.19
CA LEU A 697 34.64 -39.98 -22.46
C LEU A 697 35.65 -39.65 -23.56
N ILE A 698 36.19 -38.43 -23.59
CA ILE A 698 37.27 -38.05 -24.53
C ILE A 698 38.54 -38.85 -24.23
N VAL A 699 38.93 -38.95 -22.96
CA VAL A 699 40.08 -39.76 -22.53
C VAL A 699 39.87 -41.23 -22.87
N MET A 700 38.69 -41.79 -22.57
CA MET A 700 38.35 -43.17 -22.92
C MET A 700 38.41 -43.42 -24.44
N CYS A 701 37.89 -42.50 -25.25
CA CYS A 701 37.95 -42.59 -26.71
C CYS A 701 39.39 -42.60 -27.22
N SER A 702 40.27 -41.76 -26.65
CA SER A 702 41.70 -41.72 -27.02
C SER A 702 42.50 -42.97 -26.59
N LEU A 703 42.04 -43.64 -25.53
CA LEU A 703 42.66 -44.84 -24.95
C LEU A 703 41.97 -46.14 -25.41
N GLU A 704 41.10 -46.07 -26.40
CA GLU A 704 40.29 -47.22 -26.82
C GLU A 704 41.18 -48.34 -27.42
N PRO A 705 41.25 -49.53 -26.79
CA PRO A 705 42.19 -50.58 -27.21
C PRO A 705 41.99 -51.05 -28.66
N PHE A 706 40.74 -51.03 -29.17
CA PHE A 706 40.45 -51.42 -30.55
C PHE A 706 41.09 -50.47 -31.58
N TYR A 707 41.17 -49.16 -31.31
CA TYR A 707 41.82 -48.22 -32.24
C TYR A 707 43.33 -48.49 -32.32
N TRP A 708 43.96 -48.78 -31.18
CA TRP A 708 45.38 -49.11 -31.11
C TRP A 708 45.71 -50.45 -31.76
N CYS A 709 44.89 -51.50 -31.55
CA CYS A 709 45.09 -52.79 -32.21
C CYS A 709 44.84 -52.75 -33.72
N MET A 710 43.87 -51.95 -34.17
CA MET A 710 43.64 -51.71 -35.59
C MET A 710 44.83 -50.97 -36.24
N ALA A 711 45.42 -50.00 -35.54
CA ALA A 711 46.62 -49.29 -36.01
C ALA A 711 47.88 -50.19 -36.03
N ALA A 712 47.95 -51.19 -35.15
CA ALA A 712 49.04 -52.16 -35.08
C ALA A 712 49.06 -53.18 -36.23
N GLY A 713 47.96 -53.29 -37.00
CA GLY A 713 47.87 -54.19 -38.16
C GLY A 713 47.68 -55.67 -37.80
N THR A 714 46.95 -56.00 -36.73
CA THR A 714 46.67 -57.39 -36.36
C THR A 714 45.81 -58.12 -37.41
N GLU A 715 46.05 -59.42 -37.63
CA GLU A 715 45.30 -60.25 -38.60
C GLU A 715 43.81 -60.45 -38.23
N GLU A 716 43.48 -60.36 -36.93
CA GLU A 716 42.11 -60.44 -36.44
C GLU A 716 41.43 -59.06 -36.46
N LEU A 717 40.38 -58.93 -37.29
CA LEU A 717 39.55 -57.73 -37.38
C LEU A 717 38.76 -57.55 -36.07
N PHE A 718 38.89 -56.39 -35.41
CA PHE A 718 38.26 -56.08 -34.11
C PHE A 718 38.85 -56.84 -32.91
N SER A 719 40.13 -57.17 -32.92
CA SER A 719 40.81 -57.72 -31.74
C SER A 719 41.20 -56.62 -30.73
N ASP A 720 40.99 -56.87 -29.43
CA ASP A 720 41.44 -56.01 -28.30
C ASP A 720 42.69 -56.57 -27.59
N THR A 721 43.29 -57.65 -28.11
CA THR A 721 44.35 -58.43 -27.43
C THR A 721 45.76 -58.20 -27.98
N CYS A 722 45.98 -57.18 -28.80
CA CYS A 722 47.32 -56.80 -29.25
C CYS A 722 48.17 -56.25 -28.09
N GLU A 723 49.50 -56.35 -28.19
CA GLU A 723 50.46 -55.88 -27.18
C GLU A 723 50.23 -54.41 -26.79
N GLN A 724 50.01 -53.55 -27.79
CA GLN A 724 49.76 -52.12 -27.60
C GLN A 724 48.41 -51.83 -26.93
N GLY A 725 47.38 -52.62 -27.21
CA GLY A 725 46.05 -52.47 -26.61
C GLY A 725 45.98 -52.96 -25.17
N GLN A 726 46.79 -53.96 -24.81
CA GLN A 726 46.89 -54.48 -23.45
C GLN A 726 47.45 -53.44 -22.46
N GLU A 727 48.40 -52.61 -22.90
CA GLU A 727 48.98 -51.53 -22.08
C GLU A 727 47.91 -50.53 -21.62
N PHE A 728 47.01 -50.13 -22.53
CA PHE A 728 45.97 -49.16 -22.23
C PHE A 728 44.72 -49.74 -21.56
N LYS A 729 44.51 -51.07 -21.64
CA LYS A 729 43.31 -51.74 -21.12
C LYS A 729 43.04 -51.48 -19.65
N ARG A 730 44.10 -51.44 -18.82
CA ARG A 730 43.98 -51.16 -17.37
C ARG A 730 43.52 -49.73 -17.10
N ILE A 731 44.14 -48.76 -17.79
CA ILE A 731 43.83 -47.34 -17.65
C ILE A 731 42.41 -47.06 -18.15
N TYR A 732 42.05 -47.63 -19.31
CA TYR A 732 40.71 -47.57 -19.86
C TYR A 732 39.67 -48.11 -18.89
N SER A 733 39.92 -49.27 -18.25
CA SER A 733 38.99 -49.85 -17.28
C SER A 733 38.74 -48.93 -16.08
N THR A 734 39.76 -48.24 -15.59
CA THR A 734 39.63 -47.28 -14.48
C THR A 734 38.75 -46.10 -14.87
N PHE A 735 39.04 -45.46 -16.01
CA PHE A 735 38.22 -44.35 -16.51
C PHE A 735 36.79 -44.78 -16.86
N SER A 736 36.64 -46.00 -17.36
CA SER A 736 35.33 -46.60 -17.63
C SER A 736 34.49 -46.77 -16.36
N CYS A 737 35.11 -47.17 -15.26
CA CYS A 737 34.44 -47.24 -13.95
C CYS A 737 34.00 -45.86 -13.46
N LEU A 738 34.88 -44.86 -13.55
CA LEU A 738 34.57 -43.48 -13.14
C LEU A 738 33.44 -42.86 -13.99
N ALA A 739 33.47 -43.08 -15.31
CA ALA A 739 32.42 -42.61 -16.21
C ALA A 739 31.07 -43.27 -15.88
N MET A 740 31.06 -44.58 -15.58
CA MET A 740 29.87 -45.30 -15.12
C MET A 740 29.28 -44.67 -13.85
N MET A 741 30.11 -44.44 -12.83
CA MET A 741 29.67 -43.82 -11.57
C MET A 741 29.08 -42.43 -11.80
N LEU A 742 29.67 -41.62 -12.67
CA LEU A 742 29.17 -40.29 -13.01
C LEU A 742 27.88 -40.34 -13.83
N TYR A 743 27.72 -41.27 -14.77
CA TYR A 743 26.45 -41.49 -15.47
C TYR A 743 25.31 -41.79 -14.47
N TRP A 744 25.55 -42.70 -13.52
CA TRP A 744 24.59 -43.01 -12.46
C TRP A 744 24.31 -41.82 -11.55
N SER A 745 25.34 -41.07 -11.16
CA SER A 745 25.19 -39.90 -10.30
C SER A 745 24.40 -38.77 -10.97
N LEU A 746 24.63 -38.50 -12.25
CA LEU A 746 23.86 -37.51 -13.02
C LEU A 746 22.40 -37.92 -13.25
N LEU A 747 22.13 -39.23 -13.20
CA LEU A 747 20.78 -39.80 -13.21
C LEU A 747 20.11 -39.82 -11.82
N LEU A 748 20.81 -39.57 -10.71
CA LEU A 748 20.17 -39.52 -9.36
C LEU A 748 19.01 -38.54 -9.29
N SER A 749 19.08 -37.43 -10.03
CA SER A 749 17.98 -36.47 -10.17
C SER A 749 16.67 -37.05 -10.75
N MET A 750 16.68 -38.25 -11.34
CA MET A 750 15.46 -38.96 -11.76
C MET A 750 14.67 -39.55 -10.59
N SER A 751 15.27 -39.68 -9.40
CA SER A 751 14.58 -40.14 -8.19
C SER A 751 13.39 -39.24 -7.82
N VAL A 752 13.41 -37.98 -8.26
CA VAL A 752 12.33 -36.98 -8.09
C VAL A 752 11.02 -37.42 -8.74
N PHE A 753 11.05 -38.26 -9.79
CA PHE A 753 9.82 -38.68 -10.50
C PHE A 753 9.04 -39.79 -9.80
N HIS A 754 9.68 -40.57 -8.92
CA HIS A 754 9.03 -41.71 -8.29
C HIS A 754 9.82 -42.13 -7.04
N MET A 755 9.34 -41.73 -5.85
CA MET A 755 10.01 -42.02 -4.57
C MET A 755 10.35 -43.51 -4.37
N PRO A 756 9.49 -44.49 -4.73
CA PRO A 756 9.87 -45.90 -4.66
C PRO A 756 11.07 -46.24 -5.56
N PHE A 757 11.16 -45.63 -6.74
CA PHE A 757 12.26 -45.84 -7.68
C PHE A 757 13.56 -45.22 -7.15
N GLY A 758 13.47 -44.08 -6.46
CA GLY A 758 14.58 -43.49 -5.71
C GLY A 758 15.13 -44.42 -4.61
N GLY A 759 14.25 -45.08 -3.86
CA GLY A 759 14.63 -46.08 -2.85
C GLY A 759 15.35 -47.28 -3.44
N TYR A 760 14.82 -47.86 -4.55
CA TYR A 760 15.50 -48.95 -5.26
C TYR A 760 16.85 -48.54 -5.84
N PHE A 761 16.95 -47.32 -6.35
CA PHE A 761 18.18 -46.77 -6.91
C PHE A 761 19.26 -46.55 -5.83
N PHE A 762 18.86 -46.02 -4.66
CA PHE A 762 19.75 -45.90 -3.51
C PHE A 762 20.21 -47.26 -2.97
N LEU A 763 19.30 -48.23 -2.91
CA LEU A 763 19.62 -49.59 -2.51
C LEU A 763 20.62 -50.25 -3.49
N TRP A 764 20.43 -50.02 -4.79
CA TRP A 764 21.31 -50.54 -5.85
C TRP A 764 22.69 -49.87 -5.83
N LEU A 765 22.75 -48.54 -5.60
CA LEU A 765 23.99 -47.80 -5.41
C LEU A 765 24.75 -48.28 -4.16
N MET A 766 24.04 -48.54 -3.06
CA MET A 766 24.61 -49.08 -1.82
C MET A 766 25.10 -50.52 -1.98
N LEU A 767 24.37 -51.37 -2.70
CA LEU A 767 24.75 -52.77 -2.93
C LEU A 767 25.96 -52.92 -3.86
N TRP A 768 26.15 -52.01 -4.82
CA TRP A 768 27.30 -52.06 -5.74
C TRP A 768 28.58 -51.41 -5.17
N CYS A 769 28.47 -50.55 -4.15
CA CYS A 769 29.60 -49.78 -3.59
C CYS A 769 30.34 -50.40 -2.38
N TYR A 770 30.13 -51.68 -2.03
CA TYR A 770 30.97 -52.37 -1.02
C TYR A 770 31.82 -53.50 -1.66
N PRO A 771 33.15 -53.60 -1.36
CA PRO A 771 33.75 -53.21 -0.08
C PRO A 771 34.66 -51.97 0.03
N GLU A 772 35.12 -51.33 -1.04
CA GLU A 772 36.13 -50.24 -0.89
C GLU A 772 35.63 -48.83 -1.29
N GLY A 773 34.47 -48.71 -1.94
CA GLY A 773 33.93 -47.41 -2.40
C GLY A 773 33.21 -46.59 -1.34
N PHE A 774 32.70 -47.22 -0.28
CA PHE A 774 31.84 -46.56 0.72
C PHE A 774 32.58 -45.55 1.61
N LEU A 775 33.85 -45.81 1.92
CA LEU A 775 34.71 -44.87 2.65
C LEU A 775 35.04 -43.63 1.80
N TRP A 776 35.15 -43.77 0.48
CA TRP A 776 35.39 -42.66 -0.44
C TRP A 776 34.12 -41.82 -0.68
N MET A 777 32.95 -42.46 -0.70
CA MET A 777 31.65 -41.76 -0.79
C MET A 777 31.30 -41.01 0.49
N LEU A 778 31.56 -41.56 1.68
CA LEU A 778 31.38 -40.83 2.94
C LEU A 778 32.32 -39.62 3.03
N PHE A 779 33.57 -39.77 2.58
CA PHE A 779 34.53 -38.66 2.55
C PHE A 779 34.17 -37.57 1.52
N CYS A 780 33.57 -37.94 0.38
CA CYS A 780 33.05 -36.99 -0.60
C CYS A 780 31.72 -36.34 -0.18
N CYS A 781 30.85 -37.06 0.52
CA CYS A 781 29.60 -36.52 1.07
C CYS A 781 29.86 -35.50 2.19
N ASP A 782 30.91 -35.67 3.00
CA ASP A 782 31.30 -34.65 4.00
C ASP A 782 31.97 -33.41 3.37
N MET A 783 32.51 -33.51 2.15
CA MET A 783 33.08 -32.35 1.43
C MET A 783 32.09 -31.64 0.49
N LEU A 784 31.04 -32.31 0.01
CA LEU A 784 30.08 -31.75 -0.94
C LEU A 784 28.80 -31.27 -0.24
N SER A 785 28.90 -30.03 0.27
CA SER A 785 27.81 -29.14 0.66
C SER A 785 27.00 -29.52 1.92
N PRO A 786 27.01 -28.68 2.97
CA PRO A 786 26.18 -28.87 4.16
C PRO A 786 24.66 -28.86 3.88
N HIS A 787 24.21 -28.58 2.64
CA HIS A 787 22.80 -28.64 2.25
C HIS A 787 22.26 -30.06 2.06
N LEU A 788 23.10 -31.06 1.72
CA LEU A 788 22.59 -32.44 1.55
C LEU A 788 22.30 -33.12 2.89
N HIS A 789 23.04 -32.77 3.94
CA HIS A 789 22.88 -33.35 5.27
C HIS A 789 21.54 -32.95 5.92
N ARG A 790 21.02 -31.75 5.61
CA ARG A 790 19.72 -31.26 6.11
C ARG A 790 18.53 -32.06 5.55
N ASN A 791 18.58 -32.46 4.29
CA ASN A 791 17.49 -33.22 3.65
C ASN A 791 17.44 -34.69 4.12
N LEU A 792 18.56 -35.24 4.58
CA LEU A 792 18.63 -36.60 5.13
C LEU A 792 18.13 -36.70 6.57
N VAL A 793 18.22 -35.63 7.36
CA VAL A 793 17.69 -35.58 8.73
C VAL A 793 16.20 -35.24 8.77
N LEU A 794 15.65 -34.61 7.72
CA LEU A 794 14.22 -34.33 7.61
C LEU A 794 13.39 -35.48 7.00
N ALA A 795 14.05 -36.48 6.41
CA ALA A 795 13.42 -37.68 5.87
C ALA A 795 13.50 -38.91 6.80
N ALA A 796 14.14 -38.76 7.97
CA ALA A 796 14.12 -39.69 9.09
C ALA A 796 13.34 -39.05 10.25
#